data_AF-A0A812ZJZ3-F1
#
_entry.id   AF-A0A812ZJZ3-F1
#
_cell.length_a   1.000
_cell.length_b   1.000
_cell.length_c   1.000
_cell.angle_alpha   90.00
_cell.angle_beta   90.00
_cell.angle_gamma   90.00
#
_symmetry.space_group_name_H-M   'P 1'
#
loop_
_entity.id
_entity.type
_entity.pdbx_description
1 polymer ?
#
loop_
_entity_poly.entity_id
_entity_poly.type
_entity_poly.pdbx_seq_one_letter_code
_entity_poly.pdbx_strand_id
1 'polypeptide(L)'
;MTDGEPEALPALLNEALVALADQCKVPPDYHGILAGFDVSLFGCIAADSSALDEALKDLLEGAVEPPSTAQRLLLLSSLRLLYETCRQQSSASRQGKRQEENDITSGLSTSSWSEQFPPKLSGERVMSLQKQFHARYPGEILDPDNYPSARLLAYVAKVIQKGELRWIPWKLRMSQAQQDSLALRRPAKVPRLEELIYDDVPQREIPAGAVGANYLSGILGLVSVAVAMLQGAHLASLRKFERKFIKLATQKCEAGIRNPFAEEIMQADRQPWCQMADLVNLHGWSLDDALTEYTEIRGDMASLLQSRVAVPKKFDIPPGLRRLPGGKGKQKGGGKGRGANGGQSGQTGAKWITKFEDKGILPAPPSVLDLSKVRGNLFLDLFAGHARPLSSAFLQAGVSVLSVDTMLASEHDLLDDSVFEPLLRLSFSGAVTSAHASPPCREYSRCKLIRPGPKPLRTPEHLAGVPGLSSSEQERVDASRTLMERAVELLHATYKAGGHFSLENPANSMLWLEEAVRILLQKANADVLVVAACAYGWDISKRWAFATSFRDMQRLAKDCSHAEGSHRPVAGVRDESGGYASQQTSEFPAKLAEAYVSAALPLFSTCENPLDVQLSQLYQLIPAKGRFDMPFAHQDGAGIYSVPDWSFPPNGTVDRLQQVRHALTQKLFELKAPIRLREHVQAKSDSPLFSEGEIESFRAIFSEFLVATTGRPVDWSVQPFQPYTLKALQQLSEALEDPDDTLFACLQSGWQLSYRAGTVRVPQSKREKLRGLLNPLLVAGRVELKLIQQALGLLQWITQLHKELRPWLSSLYDDISRPPGTSFSIEPSRWGSLAPCLSDAMVFISTPAGAAIPVGSKLLSARHIELWKKSDLAKVPLTSKRVWMRIADPQSRFRRLSVLSRWDGVSPLPSPWNPDFRYRFTVADFFDLRHDVRLFPADAKLLWKLPR
;
A
#
# COMPACT_ATOMS: atom_id res chain seq x y z
N MET A 1 66.43 -18.09 -39.92
CA MET A 1 66.20 -16.93 -39.04
C MET A 1 64.70 -16.96 -38.74
N THR A 2 64.25 -17.92 -37.93
CA THR A 2 64.01 -17.79 -36.47
C THR A 2 62.91 -16.78 -36.18
N ASP A 3 61.66 -17.24 -36.36
CA ASP A 3 60.47 -16.63 -35.78
C ASP A 3 60.54 -16.84 -34.26
N GLY A 4 60.80 -15.76 -33.54
CA GLY A 4 60.78 -15.74 -32.08
C GLY A 4 59.35 -15.69 -31.58
N GLU A 5 58.91 -16.76 -30.91
CA GLU A 5 57.83 -16.68 -29.93
C GLU A 5 58.20 -15.65 -28.85
N PRO A 6 57.27 -14.79 -28.40
CA PRO A 6 57.54 -13.93 -27.26
C PRO A 6 57.67 -14.81 -26.01
N GLU A 7 58.86 -14.80 -25.40
CA GLU A 7 59.12 -15.42 -24.09
C GLU A 7 58.09 -14.93 -23.06
N ALA A 8 57.22 -15.83 -22.62
CA ALA A 8 56.33 -15.61 -21.48
C ALA A 8 57.18 -15.45 -20.21
N LEU A 9 57.11 -14.28 -19.58
CA LEU A 9 57.65 -14.04 -18.24
C LEU A 9 57.14 -15.13 -17.27
N PRO A 10 58.00 -15.77 -16.47
CA PRO A 10 57.55 -16.77 -15.51
C PRO A 10 56.63 -16.11 -14.48
N ALA A 11 55.39 -16.56 -14.39
CA ALA A 11 54.40 -16.07 -13.42
C ALA A 11 54.95 -16.25 -12.00
N LEU A 12 55.29 -15.14 -11.35
CA LEU A 12 55.85 -15.13 -10.00
C LEU A 12 54.83 -15.68 -9.00
N LEU A 13 55.25 -16.67 -8.22
CA LEU A 13 54.47 -17.21 -7.11
C LEU A 13 54.38 -16.16 -5.99
N ASN A 14 53.17 -15.89 -5.50
CA ASN A 14 52.96 -14.97 -4.39
C ASN A 14 53.39 -15.63 -3.07
N GLU A 15 54.44 -15.10 -2.44
CA GLU A 15 55.02 -15.68 -1.21
C GLU A 15 54.00 -15.82 -0.05
N ALA A 16 53.05 -14.89 0.07
CA ALA A 16 52.03 -14.94 1.12
C ALA A 16 50.99 -16.07 0.87
N LEU A 17 50.62 -16.28 -0.39
CA LEU A 17 49.72 -17.39 -0.76
C LEU A 17 50.42 -18.74 -0.62
N VAL A 18 51.71 -18.84 -0.98
CA VAL A 18 52.52 -20.05 -0.80
C VAL A 18 52.68 -20.39 0.69
N ALA A 19 52.96 -19.39 1.54
CA ALA A 19 53.04 -19.61 2.99
C ALA A 19 51.72 -20.10 3.61
N LEU A 20 50.57 -19.65 3.10
CA LEU A 20 49.26 -20.17 3.49
C LEU A 20 49.00 -21.59 2.95
N ALA A 21 49.46 -21.87 1.71
CA ALA A 21 49.37 -23.20 1.13
C ALA A 21 50.15 -24.22 1.97
N ASP A 22 51.34 -23.85 2.47
CA ASP A 22 52.12 -24.66 3.39
C ASP A 22 51.43 -24.89 4.73
N GLN A 23 50.81 -23.86 5.31
CA GLN A 23 50.01 -23.99 6.54
C GLN A 23 48.81 -24.93 6.37
N CYS A 24 48.18 -24.89 5.19
CA CYS A 24 47.09 -25.77 4.80
C CYS A 24 47.55 -27.14 4.30
N LYS A 25 48.85 -27.43 4.34
CA LYS A 25 49.48 -28.70 3.95
C LYS A 25 49.32 -29.07 2.47
N VAL A 26 49.26 -28.07 1.58
CA VAL A 26 49.32 -28.31 0.13
C VAL A 26 50.76 -28.75 -0.21
N PRO A 27 50.97 -29.91 -0.86
CA PRO A 27 52.32 -30.37 -1.18
C PRO A 27 53.04 -29.40 -2.12
N PRO A 28 54.37 -29.21 -1.93
CA PRO A 28 55.14 -28.19 -2.66
C PRO A 28 55.18 -28.43 -4.18
N ASP A 29 55.08 -29.69 -4.62
CA ASP A 29 54.99 -30.06 -6.03
C ASP A 29 53.77 -29.44 -6.75
N TYR A 30 52.75 -29.03 -5.98
CA TYR A 30 51.53 -28.41 -6.49
C TYR A 30 51.48 -26.89 -6.27
N HIS A 31 52.51 -26.26 -5.70
CA HIS A 31 52.49 -24.79 -5.53
C HIS A 31 52.48 -24.05 -6.87
N GLY A 32 53.03 -24.65 -7.93
CA GLY A 32 53.04 -24.09 -9.27
C GLY A 32 51.65 -23.75 -9.84
N ILE A 33 50.59 -24.46 -9.42
CA ILE A 33 49.22 -24.18 -9.88
C ILE A 33 48.64 -22.88 -9.29
N LEU A 34 49.29 -22.31 -8.27
CA LEU A 34 48.92 -21.04 -7.65
C LEU A 34 49.62 -19.84 -8.30
N ALA A 35 50.45 -20.07 -9.33
CA ALA A 35 51.15 -18.99 -10.03
C ALA A 35 50.14 -18.04 -10.70
N GLY A 36 50.33 -16.73 -10.47
CA GLY A 36 49.40 -15.70 -10.95
C GLY A 36 48.23 -15.39 -10.01
N PHE A 37 48.05 -16.14 -8.91
CA PHE A 37 47.07 -15.83 -7.87
C PHE A 37 47.71 -15.13 -6.66
N ASP A 38 46.99 -14.17 -6.09
CA ASP A 38 47.22 -13.67 -4.74
C ASP A 38 46.13 -14.21 -3.79
N VAL A 39 46.28 -13.94 -2.48
CA VAL A 39 45.35 -14.42 -1.44
C VAL A 39 43.90 -13.98 -1.71
N SER A 40 43.69 -12.79 -2.28
CA SER A 40 42.35 -12.26 -2.56
C SER A 40 41.71 -12.86 -3.79
N LEU A 41 42.47 -13.01 -4.87
CA LEU A 41 42.03 -13.63 -6.11
C LEU A 41 41.72 -15.12 -5.89
N PHE A 42 42.59 -15.85 -5.17
CA PHE A 42 42.34 -17.26 -4.87
C PHE A 42 41.10 -17.43 -4.00
N GLY A 43 40.90 -16.58 -2.97
CA GLY A 43 39.71 -16.60 -2.12
C GLY A 43 38.39 -16.24 -2.81
N CYS A 44 38.44 -15.79 -4.07
CA CYS A 44 37.28 -15.42 -4.89
C CYS A 44 37.12 -16.29 -6.14
N ILE A 45 37.91 -17.37 -6.29
CA ILE A 45 37.89 -18.23 -7.48
C ILE A 45 36.54 -18.93 -7.72
N ALA A 46 35.72 -19.09 -6.68
CA ALA A 46 34.39 -19.68 -6.74
C ALA A 46 33.41 -18.96 -5.79
N ALA A 47 32.10 -19.02 -6.09
CA ALA A 47 31.05 -18.42 -5.25
C ALA A 47 30.49 -19.42 -4.21
N ASP A 48 30.38 -20.70 -4.58
CA ASP A 48 29.84 -21.79 -3.79
C ASP A 48 30.67 -23.08 -3.92
N SER A 49 30.30 -24.12 -3.16
CA SER A 49 31.04 -25.38 -3.10
C SER A 49 31.02 -26.18 -4.40
N SER A 50 29.99 -26.01 -5.25
CA SER A 50 29.90 -26.74 -6.53
C SER A 50 30.79 -26.08 -7.58
N ALA A 51 30.82 -24.74 -7.62
CA ALA A 51 31.72 -23.98 -8.48
C ALA A 51 33.19 -24.17 -8.10
N LEU A 52 33.49 -24.35 -6.80
CA LEU A 52 34.85 -24.62 -6.32
C LEU A 52 35.38 -25.96 -6.83
N ASP A 53 34.53 -26.99 -6.90
CA ASP A 53 34.96 -28.32 -7.33
C ASP A 53 35.30 -28.39 -8.83
N GLU A 54 34.57 -27.66 -9.68
CA GLU A 54 34.94 -27.50 -11.09
C GLU A 54 36.19 -26.62 -11.25
N ALA A 55 36.31 -25.51 -10.51
CA ALA A 55 37.50 -24.66 -10.57
C ALA A 55 38.77 -25.39 -10.13
N LEU A 56 38.72 -26.23 -9.08
CA LEU A 56 39.87 -27.03 -8.64
C LEU A 56 40.22 -28.14 -9.64
N LYS A 57 39.23 -28.67 -10.36
CA LYS A 57 39.45 -29.66 -11.41
C LYS A 57 40.18 -29.05 -12.61
N ASP A 58 39.78 -27.85 -13.02
CA ASP A 58 40.44 -27.10 -14.09
C ASP A 58 41.86 -26.66 -13.65
N LEU A 59 42.05 -26.25 -12.39
CA LEU A 59 43.36 -25.83 -11.85
C LEU A 59 44.37 -26.99 -11.79
N LEU A 60 43.88 -28.22 -11.62
CA LEU A 60 44.69 -29.44 -11.60
C LEU A 60 44.84 -30.06 -13.00
N GLU A 61 44.19 -29.49 -14.03
CA GLU A 61 44.30 -29.95 -15.41
C GLU A 61 45.71 -29.64 -15.95
N GLY A 62 46.54 -30.68 -16.09
CA GLY A 62 47.95 -30.56 -16.49
C GLY A 62 48.97 -30.63 -15.35
N ALA A 63 48.53 -30.72 -14.09
CA ALA A 63 49.41 -30.99 -12.95
C ALA A 63 49.79 -32.49 -12.88
N VAL A 64 50.93 -32.82 -12.26
CA VAL A 64 51.37 -34.22 -12.09
C VAL A 64 50.32 -34.98 -11.28
N GLU A 65 49.78 -36.08 -11.82
CA GLU A 65 48.77 -36.86 -11.11
C GLU A 65 49.34 -37.48 -9.82
N PRO A 66 48.65 -37.36 -8.67
CA PRO A 66 49.10 -37.95 -7.43
C PRO A 66 49.07 -39.49 -7.52
N PRO A 67 50.11 -40.20 -7.02
CA PRO A 67 50.29 -41.63 -7.27
C PRO A 67 49.31 -42.55 -6.53
N SER A 68 48.46 -42.02 -5.64
CA SER A 68 47.40 -42.78 -4.97
C SER A 68 46.11 -41.97 -4.78
N THR A 69 44.97 -42.66 -4.75
CA THR A 69 43.65 -42.05 -4.51
C THR A 69 43.59 -41.32 -3.16
N ALA A 70 44.28 -41.82 -2.14
CA ALA A 70 44.35 -41.18 -0.83
C ALA A 70 45.08 -39.83 -0.88
N GLN A 71 46.17 -39.74 -1.64
CA GLN A 71 46.89 -38.48 -1.84
C GLN A 71 46.10 -37.48 -2.69
N ARG A 72 45.32 -37.97 -3.67
CA ARG A 72 44.39 -37.12 -4.44
C ARG A 72 43.34 -36.46 -3.55
N LEU A 73 42.73 -37.23 -2.65
CA LEU A 73 41.73 -36.70 -1.72
C LEU A 73 42.36 -35.74 -0.71
N LEU A 74 43.57 -36.05 -0.22
CA LEU A 74 44.30 -35.15 0.69
C LEU A 74 44.63 -33.81 0.02
N LEU A 75 45.08 -33.83 -1.23
CA LEU A 75 45.36 -32.62 -2.02
C LEU A 75 44.10 -31.76 -2.18
N LEU A 76 42.98 -32.36 -2.61
CA LEU A 76 41.71 -31.65 -2.78
C LEU A 76 41.19 -31.04 -1.46
N SER A 77 41.29 -31.79 -0.36
CA SER A 77 40.91 -31.27 0.96
C SER A 77 41.81 -30.11 1.41
N SER A 78 43.12 -30.18 1.12
CA SER A 78 44.07 -29.12 1.47
C SER A 78 43.84 -27.85 0.65
N LEU A 79 43.53 -27.99 -0.65
CA LEU A 79 43.18 -26.85 -1.52
C LEU A 79 41.85 -26.19 -1.15
N ARG A 80 40.83 -26.96 -0.74
CA ARG A 80 39.58 -26.41 -0.21
C ARG A 80 39.80 -25.63 1.08
N LEU A 81 40.66 -26.15 1.97
CA LEU A 81 41.03 -25.45 3.21
C LEU A 81 41.80 -24.15 2.92
N LEU A 82 42.70 -24.19 1.94
CA LEU A 82 43.42 -22.99 1.47
C LEU A 82 42.45 -21.93 0.94
N TYR A 83 41.49 -22.33 0.09
CA TYR A 83 40.47 -21.42 -0.45
C TYR A 83 39.65 -20.76 0.66
N GLU A 84 39.15 -21.54 1.62
CA GLU A 84 38.34 -21.02 2.72
C GLU A 84 39.13 -20.04 3.60
N THR A 85 40.40 -20.36 3.86
CA THR A 85 41.32 -19.50 4.63
C THR A 85 41.59 -18.18 3.90
N CYS A 86 41.83 -18.24 2.59
CA CYS A 86 42.03 -17.06 1.74
C CYS A 86 40.76 -16.19 1.65
N ARG A 87 39.59 -16.81 1.52
CA ARG A 87 38.28 -16.13 1.49
C ARG A 87 37.99 -15.41 2.81
N GLN A 88 38.30 -16.04 3.94
CA GLN A 88 38.15 -15.41 5.26
C GLN A 88 39.08 -14.21 5.45
N GLN A 89 40.36 -14.32 5.07
CA GLN A 89 41.29 -13.18 5.14
C GLN A 89 40.89 -12.04 4.18
N SER A 90 40.37 -12.37 3.01
CA SER A 90 39.92 -11.38 2.02
C SER A 90 38.66 -10.63 2.47
N SER A 91 37.74 -11.31 3.16
CA SER A 91 36.56 -10.69 3.77
C SER A 91 36.89 -9.83 5.01
N ALA A 92 37.92 -10.19 5.78
CA ALA A 92 38.42 -9.37 6.89
C ALA A 92 39.04 -8.03 6.41
N SER A 93 39.76 -8.02 5.27
CA SER A 93 40.31 -6.79 4.69
C SER A 93 39.24 -5.80 4.18
N ARG A 94 38.04 -6.29 3.81
CA ARG A 94 36.90 -5.47 3.42
C ARG A 94 36.14 -4.86 4.60
N GLN A 95 36.25 -5.42 5.81
CA GLN A 95 35.55 -4.87 7.00
C GLN A 95 36.18 -3.57 7.51
N GLY A 96 37.47 -3.33 7.28
CA GLY A 96 38.16 -2.10 7.71
C GLY A 96 37.80 -0.83 6.91
N LYS A 97 37.19 -0.96 5.73
CA LYS A 97 36.71 0.18 4.91
C LYS A 97 35.18 0.27 4.80
N ARG A 98 34.45 -0.68 5.39
CA ARG A 98 32.97 -0.74 5.37
C ARG A 98 32.32 -0.29 6.68
N GLN A 99 33.13 0.18 7.63
CA GLN A 99 32.70 0.66 8.95
C GLN A 99 32.11 2.08 8.92
N GLU A 100 32.23 2.82 7.81
CA GLU A 100 31.63 4.17 7.67
C GLU A 100 30.33 4.20 6.83
N GLU A 101 30.02 3.17 6.03
CA GLU A 101 28.86 3.21 5.11
C GLU A 101 27.76 2.16 5.35
N ASN A 102 27.98 1.16 6.21
CA ASN A 102 27.00 0.07 6.43
C ASN A 102 26.03 0.28 7.62
N ASP A 103 26.03 1.44 8.28
CA ASP A 103 25.16 1.67 9.45
C ASP A 103 23.75 2.17 9.08
N ILE A 104 23.38 2.19 7.79
CA ILE A 104 22.13 2.84 7.32
C ILE A 104 21.07 1.87 6.73
N THR A 105 21.37 0.60 6.37
CA THR A 105 20.40 -0.18 5.57
C THR A 105 20.29 -1.69 5.87
N SER A 106 20.34 -2.12 7.14
CA SER A 106 19.86 -3.48 7.45
C SER A 106 19.11 -3.56 8.78
N GLY A 107 17.79 -3.73 8.70
CA GLY A 107 16.95 -3.86 9.89
C GLY A 107 15.46 -4.06 9.65
N LEU A 108 15.04 -4.86 8.67
CA LEU A 108 13.70 -5.48 8.66
C LEU A 108 13.70 -6.83 7.94
N SER A 109 14.18 -7.86 8.65
CA SER A 109 13.71 -9.23 8.49
C SER A 109 13.22 -9.68 9.87
N THR A 110 11.93 -9.96 10.02
CA THR A 110 11.39 -10.39 11.32
C THR A 110 11.75 -11.84 11.60
N SER A 111 12.76 -11.99 12.48
CA SER A 111 13.14 -13.17 13.28
C SER A 111 13.51 -14.42 12.47
N SER A 112 14.74 -14.91 12.58
CA SER A 112 15.21 -15.47 13.84
C SER A 112 16.72 -15.65 13.82
N TRP A 113 17.46 -14.78 14.52
CA TRP A 113 18.56 -15.13 15.44
C TRP A 113 18.80 -13.87 16.31
N SER A 114 18.10 -13.82 17.45
CA SER A 114 18.21 -12.86 18.56
C SER A 114 18.82 -11.48 18.27
N GLU A 115 17.96 -10.46 18.02
CA GLU A 115 18.36 -9.07 18.30
C GLU A 115 18.80 -8.99 19.77
N GLN A 116 20.08 -8.74 20.01
CA GLN A 116 20.57 -8.51 21.36
C GLN A 116 19.86 -7.26 21.93
N PHE A 117 19.23 -7.44 23.09
CA PHE A 117 18.52 -6.35 23.78
C PHE A 117 19.49 -5.18 24.04
N PRO A 118 19.06 -3.91 23.95
CA PRO A 118 19.96 -2.77 24.12
C PRO A 118 20.74 -2.84 25.45
N PRO A 119 22.04 -2.49 25.45
CA PRO A 119 22.82 -2.49 26.68
C PRO A 119 22.19 -1.53 27.70
N LYS A 120 22.20 -1.94 28.98
CA LYS A 120 21.68 -1.12 30.07
C LYS A 120 22.42 0.22 30.12
N LEU A 121 21.70 1.31 30.38
CA LEU A 121 22.31 2.60 30.65
C LEU A 121 23.23 2.52 31.87
N SER A 122 24.37 3.22 31.85
CA SER A 122 25.27 3.27 33.00
C SER A 122 24.57 3.89 34.22
N GLY A 123 24.89 3.40 35.41
CA GLY A 123 24.27 3.88 36.66
C GLY A 123 24.41 5.40 36.85
N GLU A 124 25.57 5.96 36.47
CA GLU A 124 25.83 7.40 36.47
C GLU A 124 24.87 8.17 35.54
N ARG A 125 24.62 7.65 34.34
CA ARG A 125 23.71 8.27 33.37
C ARG A 125 22.27 8.22 33.87
N VAL A 126 21.86 7.11 34.48
CA VAL A 126 20.51 6.97 35.07
C VAL A 126 20.30 7.97 36.21
N MET A 127 21.28 8.12 37.12
CA MET A 127 21.23 9.11 38.20
C MET A 127 21.16 10.55 37.67
N SER A 128 21.90 10.85 36.60
CA SER A 128 21.84 12.16 35.93
C SER A 128 20.46 12.45 35.33
N LEU A 129 19.87 11.48 34.61
CA LEU A 129 18.52 11.61 34.04
C LEU A 129 17.46 11.81 35.13
N GLN A 130 17.58 11.07 36.24
CA GLN A 130 16.67 11.23 37.38
C GLN A 130 16.77 12.64 37.99
N LYS A 131 18.00 13.16 38.20
CA LYS A 131 18.22 14.50 38.72
C LYS A 131 17.64 15.58 37.78
N GLN A 132 17.84 15.43 36.47
CA GLN A 132 17.29 16.34 35.46
C GLN A 132 15.76 16.31 35.42
N PHE A 133 15.16 15.13 35.54
CA PHE A 133 13.70 14.97 35.58
C PHE A 133 13.10 15.68 36.79
N HIS A 134 13.65 15.50 38.00
CA HIS A 134 13.16 16.18 39.20
C HIS A 134 13.35 17.71 39.14
N ALA A 135 14.42 18.18 38.49
CA ALA A 135 14.62 19.61 38.26
C ALA A 135 13.58 20.21 37.31
N ARG A 136 13.18 19.46 36.26
CA ARG A 136 12.19 19.91 35.26
C ARG A 136 10.74 19.73 35.71
N TYR A 137 10.48 18.74 36.57
CA TYR A 137 9.15 18.36 37.06
C TYR A 137 9.14 18.18 38.59
N PRO A 138 9.27 19.27 39.38
CA PRO A 138 9.40 19.19 40.84
C PRO A 138 8.17 18.64 41.57
N GLY A 139 7.00 18.59 40.90
CA GLY A 139 5.76 18.05 41.44
C GLY A 139 5.53 16.55 41.15
N GLU A 140 6.41 15.91 40.36
CA GLU A 140 6.30 14.48 40.03
C GLU A 140 7.25 13.67 40.93
N ILE A 141 6.72 12.71 41.67
CA ILE A 141 7.50 11.83 42.55
C ILE A 141 7.71 10.49 41.85
N LEU A 142 8.97 10.05 41.75
CA LEU A 142 9.33 8.77 41.16
C LEU A 142 9.47 7.69 42.25
N ASP A 143 8.51 6.77 42.28
CA ASP A 143 8.42 5.63 43.20
C ASP A 143 8.79 4.33 42.45
N PRO A 144 9.19 3.24 43.12
CA PRO A 144 9.50 1.97 42.45
C PRO A 144 8.38 1.40 41.55
N ASP A 145 7.13 1.79 41.80
CA ASP A 145 5.95 1.37 41.02
C ASP A 145 5.70 2.22 39.77
N ASN A 146 6.16 3.48 39.74
CA ASN A 146 5.98 4.40 38.62
C ASN A 146 7.30 4.69 37.87
N TYR A 147 8.43 4.24 38.43
CA TYR A 147 9.74 4.35 37.82
C TYR A 147 9.93 3.31 36.72
N PRO A 148 10.28 3.72 35.49
CA PRO A 148 10.46 2.79 34.37
C PRO A 148 11.63 1.85 34.65
N SER A 149 11.48 0.58 34.28
CA SER A 149 12.53 -0.40 34.51
C SER A 149 13.80 -0.08 33.70
N ALA A 150 14.96 -0.56 34.17
CA ALA A 150 16.24 -0.32 33.48
C ALA A 150 16.22 -0.79 32.01
N ARG A 151 15.47 -1.86 31.69
CA ARG A 151 15.30 -2.35 30.32
C ARG A 151 14.38 -1.46 29.49
N LEU A 152 13.27 -0.98 30.07
CA LEU A 152 12.41 -0.02 29.40
C LEU A 152 13.18 1.27 29.09
N LEU A 153 13.94 1.81 30.04
CA LEU A 153 14.79 2.99 29.82
C LEU A 153 15.84 2.78 28.71
N ALA A 154 16.51 1.63 28.68
CA ALA A 154 17.46 1.31 27.62
C ALA A 154 16.80 1.23 26.23
N TYR A 155 15.59 0.66 26.16
CA TYR A 155 14.82 0.58 24.92
C TYR A 155 14.34 1.97 24.45
N VAL A 156 13.79 2.79 25.35
CA VAL A 156 13.36 4.16 24.99
C VAL A 156 14.57 5.03 24.62
N ALA A 157 15.72 4.83 25.27
CA ALA A 157 16.94 5.55 24.91
C ALA A 157 17.40 5.22 23.49
N LYS A 158 17.33 3.94 23.08
CA LYS A 158 17.59 3.53 21.69
C LYS A 158 16.64 4.24 20.71
N VAL A 159 15.35 4.31 21.05
CA VAL A 159 14.32 4.92 20.18
C VAL A 159 14.52 6.44 20.05
N ILE A 160 14.65 7.15 21.17
CA ILE A 160 14.71 8.62 21.17
C ILE A 160 16.08 9.15 20.71
N GLN A 161 17.19 8.50 21.09
CA GLN A 161 18.54 9.03 20.79
C GLN A 161 19.02 8.66 19.39
N LYS A 162 18.50 7.59 18.78
CA LYS A 162 18.79 7.26 17.37
C LYS A 162 17.92 8.04 16.37
N GLY A 163 16.97 8.85 16.84
CA GLY A 163 16.11 9.66 15.98
C GLY A 163 15.04 8.86 15.22
N GLU A 164 14.78 7.61 15.61
CA GLU A 164 13.79 6.75 14.98
C GLU A 164 12.70 6.43 15.99
N LEU A 165 11.64 7.24 16.00
CA LEU A 165 10.49 7.00 16.86
C LEU A 165 9.81 5.69 16.45
N ARG A 166 9.53 4.81 17.42
CA ARG A 166 8.86 3.52 17.20
C ARG A 166 7.91 3.23 18.36
N TRP A 167 6.80 2.53 18.10
CA TRP A 167 5.89 2.09 19.16
C TRP A 167 6.56 1.07 20.09
N ILE A 168 6.42 1.26 21.41
CA ILE A 168 7.01 0.38 22.43
C ILE A 168 5.98 -0.69 22.82
N PRO A 169 6.27 -1.99 22.64
CA PRO A 169 5.34 -3.07 22.98
C PRO A 169 4.91 -3.08 24.45
N TRP A 170 3.63 -3.34 24.73
CA TRP A 170 3.09 -3.38 26.11
C TRP A 170 3.79 -4.41 27.01
N LYS A 171 4.26 -5.53 26.43
CA LYS A 171 5.00 -6.57 27.15
C LYS A 171 6.31 -6.07 27.78
N LEU A 172 6.88 -4.99 27.25
CA LEU A 172 8.12 -4.36 27.72
C LEU A 172 7.88 -3.18 28.68
N ARG A 173 6.62 -2.74 28.86
CA ARG A 173 6.26 -1.59 29.69
C ARG A 173 6.07 -2.02 31.15
N MET A 174 7.18 -2.12 31.88
CA MET A 174 7.21 -2.54 33.28
C MET A 174 7.93 -1.53 34.17
N SER A 175 7.49 -1.45 35.43
CA SER A 175 8.16 -0.66 36.46
C SER A 175 9.38 -1.41 37.02
N GLN A 176 10.21 -0.69 37.77
CA GLN A 176 11.34 -1.30 38.48
C GLN A 176 10.86 -2.39 39.46
N ALA A 177 9.86 -2.09 40.30
CA ALA A 177 9.33 -3.06 41.28
C ALA A 177 8.77 -4.34 40.60
N GLN A 178 8.13 -4.19 39.44
CA GLN A 178 7.62 -5.33 38.68
C GLN A 178 8.74 -6.20 38.09
N GLN A 179 9.79 -5.56 37.57
CA GLN A 179 10.95 -6.29 37.04
C GLN A 179 11.69 -7.03 38.16
N ASP A 180 11.87 -6.40 39.32
CA ASP A 180 12.57 -6.99 40.47
C ASP A 180 11.77 -8.16 41.07
N SER A 181 10.43 -8.06 41.14
CA SER A 181 9.54 -9.15 41.56
C SER A 181 9.56 -10.36 40.61
N LEU A 182 9.62 -10.11 39.30
CA LEU A 182 9.76 -11.19 38.31
C LEU A 182 11.15 -11.85 38.38
N ALA A 183 12.20 -11.09 38.69
CA ALA A 183 13.53 -11.64 38.94
C ALA A 183 13.55 -12.53 40.20
N LEU A 184 12.82 -12.15 41.25
CA LEU A 184 12.67 -12.93 42.49
C LEU A 184 11.85 -14.22 42.34
N ARG A 185 10.93 -14.29 41.36
CA ARG A 185 10.08 -15.47 41.11
C ARG A 185 10.79 -16.60 40.34
N ARG A 186 12.00 -16.38 39.82
CA ARG A 186 12.77 -17.44 39.14
C ARG A 186 13.37 -18.39 40.18
N PRO A 187 13.04 -19.70 40.18
CA PRO A 187 13.72 -20.65 41.06
C PRO A 187 15.18 -20.76 40.65
N ALA A 188 16.10 -20.71 41.61
CA ALA A 188 17.52 -20.95 41.41
C ALA A 188 17.77 -22.41 41.01
N LYS A 189 17.50 -22.77 39.76
CA LYS A 189 17.98 -24.01 39.16
C LYS A 189 19.37 -23.77 38.58
N VAL A 190 20.22 -24.79 38.70
CA VAL A 190 21.61 -24.80 38.20
C VAL A 190 21.63 -24.34 36.75
N PRO A 191 22.45 -23.33 36.38
CA PRO A 191 22.46 -22.79 35.03
C PRO A 191 22.88 -23.88 34.05
N ARG A 192 22.02 -24.18 33.06
CA ARG A 192 22.43 -24.99 31.91
C ARG A 192 23.12 -24.09 30.90
N LEU A 193 24.06 -24.64 30.12
CA LEU A 193 24.81 -23.91 29.10
C LEU A 193 23.89 -23.16 28.10
N GLU A 194 22.70 -23.70 27.85
CA GLU A 194 21.66 -23.10 27.01
C GLU A 194 21.07 -21.79 27.60
N GLU A 195 20.97 -21.66 28.92
CA GLU A 195 20.50 -20.44 29.60
C GLU A 195 21.55 -19.32 29.64
N LEU A 196 22.83 -19.64 29.42
CA LEU A 196 23.90 -18.64 29.22
C LEU A 196 23.91 -18.08 27.79
N ILE A 197 23.28 -18.77 26.84
CA ILE A 197 23.27 -18.42 25.41
C ILE A 197 22.02 -17.59 25.05
N TYR A 198 20.91 -17.78 25.77
CA TYR A 198 19.66 -17.05 25.54
C TYR A 198 19.28 -16.18 26.75
N ASP A 199 19.39 -14.85 26.61
CA ASP A 199 18.94 -13.89 27.62
C ASP A 199 17.40 -13.83 27.61
N ASP A 200 16.75 -14.72 28.35
CA ASP A 200 15.28 -14.86 28.36
C ASP A 200 14.63 -13.58 28.90
N VAL A 201 14.01 -12.79 28.01
CA VAL A 201 13.50 -11.44 28.27
C VAL A 201 12.23 -11.54 29.13
N PRO A 202 12.20 -10.98 30.36
CA PRO A 202 11.00 -10.95 31.19
C PRO A 202 9.90 -10.17 30.46
N GLN A 203 8.75 -10.80 30.26
CA GLN A 203 7.59 -10.20 29.62
C GLN A 203 6.45 -10.04 30.63
N ARG A 204 5.77 -8.88 30.58
CA ARG A 204 4.54 -8.67 31.33
C ARG A 204 3.38 -9.43 30.67
N GLU A 205 2.60 -10.14 31.48
CA GLU A 205 1.34 -10.76 31.04
C GLU A 205 0.27 -9.70 30.76
N ILE A 206 -0.44 -9.84 29.63
CA ILE A 206 -1.53 -8.93 29.23
C ILE A 206 -2.87 -9.63 29.53
N PRO A 207 -3.77 -9.04 30.32
CA PRO A 207 -5.06 -9.66 30.64
C PRO A 207 -5.92 -9.90 29.38
N ALA A 208 -6.44 -11.11 29.24
CA ALA A 208 -7.45 -11.41 28.22
C ALA A 208 -8.83 -10.92 28.70
N GLY A 209 -9.29 -9.77 28.21
CA GLY A 209 -10.62 -9.24 28.52
C GLY A 209 -10.69 -7.73 28.72
N ALA A 210 -11.66 -7.26 29.53
CA ALA A 210 -11.84 -5.85 29.83
C ALA A 210 -10.77 -5.35 30.81
N VAL A 211 -10.13 -4.24 30.48
CA VAL A 211 -9.09 -3.60 31.31
C VAL A 211 -9.60 -2.27 31.87
N GLY A 212 -9.33 -2.04 33.15
CA GLY A 212 -9.73 -0.83 33.85
C GLY A 212 -8.74 0.33 33.71
N ALA A 213 -9.17 1.54 34.09
CA ALA A 213 -8.39 2.76 33.98
C ALA A 213 -7.04 2.70 34.72
N ASN A 214 -7.00 2.06 35.89
CA ASN A 214 -5.77 1.92 36.69
C ASN A 214 -4.71 1.07 35.99
N TYR A 215 -5.13 0.01 35.29
CA TYR A 215 -4.22 -0.83 34.51
C TYR A 215 -3.61 -0.05 33.34
N LEU A 216 -4.45 0.71 32.62
CA LEU A 216 -4.03 1.54 31.49
C LEU A 216 -3.11 2.69 31.91
N SER A 217 -3.42 3.36 33.02
CA SER A 217 -2.55 4.43 33.55
C SER A 217 -1.18 3.88 33.97
N GLY A 218 -1.12 2.67 34.54
CA GLY A 218 0.15 2.01 34.83
C GLY A 218 0.99 1.77 33.56
N ILE A 219 0.40 1.32 32.45
CA ILE A 219 1.14 1.00 31.23
C ILE A 219 1.52 2.25 30.42
N LEU A 220 0.57 3.16 30.23
CA LEU A 220 0.76 4.37 29.42
C LEU A 220 1.60 5.41 30.17
N GLY A 221 1.42 5.50 31.49
CA GLY A 221 2.18 6.38 32.37
C GLY A 221 3.67 6.03 32.42
N LEU A 222 4.02 4.74 32.50
CA LEU A 222 5.43 4.30 32.51
C LEU A 222 6.21 4.73 31.27
N VAL A 223 5.59 4.65 30.09
CA VAL A 223 6.20 5.13 28.84
C VAL A 223 6.30 6.65 28.83
N SER A 224 5.26 7.34 29.32
CA SER A 224 5.25 8.81 29.40
C SER A 224 6.40 9.33 30.26
N VAL A 225 6.63 8.71 31.42
CA VAL A 225 7.75 9.03 32.31
C VAL A 225 9.08 8.69 31.64
N ALA A 226 9.22 7.52 31.01
CA ALA A 226 10.47 7.11 30.34
C ALA A 226 10.85 8.06 29.18
N VAL A 227 9.89 8.46 28.34
CA VAL A 227 10.11 9.39 27.22
C VAL A 227 10.47 10.79 27.74
N ALA A 228 9.80 11.26 28.79
CA ALA A 228 10.09 12.56 29.41
C ALA A 228 11.47 12.59 30.10
N MET A 229 11.86 11.51 30.80
CA MET A 229 13.20 11.38 31.41
C MET A 229 14.31 11.47 30.36
N LEU A 230 14.08 10.94 29.15
CA LEU A 230 15.02 10.98 28.04
C LEU A 230 14.87 12.22 27.15
N GLN A 231 14.07 13.20 27.58
CA GLN A 231 13.82 14.47 26.90
C GLN A 231 13.23 14.32 25.48
N GLY A 232 12.50 13.25 25.21
CA GLY A 232 11.89 13.02 23.89
C GLY A 232 10.62 13.84 23.63
N ALA A 233 9.84 14.13 24.67
CA ALA A 233 8.67 15.01 24.61
C ALA A 233 8.33 15.55 26.00
N HIS A 234 7.57 16.64 26.06
CA HIS A 234 7.14 17.22 27.32
C HIS A 234 6.11 16.34 28.04
N LEU A 235 6.29 16.13 29.35
CA LEU A 235 5.41 15.27 30.16
C LEU A 235 3.94 15.71 30.10
N ALA A 236 3.65 17.01 30.01
CA ALA A 236 2.28 17.52 29.92
C ALA A 236 1.54 17.03 28.65
N SER A 237 2.22 17.00 27.49
CA SER A 237 1.68 16.53 26.21
C SER A 237 1.37 15.03 26.28
N LEU A 238 2.30 14.25 26.83
CA LEU A 238 2.15 12.82 27.06
C LEU A 238 0.99 12.49 28.02
N ARG A 239 0.86 13.23 29.14
CA ARG A 239 -0.26 13.08 30.08
C ARG A 239 -1.60 13.53 29.50
N LYS A 240 -1.61 14.45 28.53
CA LYS A 240 -2.83 14.87 27.83
C LYS A 240 -3.31 13.75 26.90
N PHE A 241 -2.38 13.14 26.15
CA PHE A 241 -2.63 11.94 25.35
C PHE A 241 -3.16 10.79 26.22
N GLU A 242 -2.46 10.45 27.31
CA GLU A 242 -2.85 9.40 28.26
C GLU A 242 -4.29 9.60 28.78
N ARG A 243 -4.62 10.80 29.28
CA ARG A 243 -5.95 11.08 29.83
C ARG A 243 -7.06 10.95 28.79
N LYS A 244 -6.85 11.43 27.56
CA LYS A 244 -7.82 11.29 26.47
C LYS A 244 -8.01 9.81 26.11
N PHE A 245 -6.92 9.07 26.00
CA PHE A 245 -6.93 7.65 25.67
C PHE A 245 -7.67 6.82 26.73
N ILE A 246 -7.34 6.98 28.01
CA ILE A 246 -8.00 6.26 29.11
C ILE A 246 -9.49 6.61 29.17
N LYS A 247 -9.84 7.89 29.01
CA LYS A 247 -11.25 8.34 29.04
C LYS A 247 -12.08 7.65 27.97
N LEU A 248 -11.55 7.51 26.75
CA LEU A 248 -12.25 6.85 25.64
C LEU A 248 -12.31 5.33 25.83
N ALA A 249 -11.23 4.70 26.30
CA ALA A 249 -11.18 3.26 26.52
C ALA A 249 -12.05 2.76 27.68
N THR A 250 -12.38 3.62 28.65
CA THR A 250 -13.04 3.23 29.91
C THR A 250 -14.40 3.90 30.15
N GLN A 251 -15.06 4.36 29.08
CA GLN A 251 -16.35 5.04 29.16
C GLN A 251 -17.46 4.14 29.74
N LYS A 252 -18.40 4.69 30.52
CA LYS A 252 -19.56 3.92 30.99
C LYS A 252 -20.45 3.54 29.79
N CYS A 253 -20.66 2.24 29.57
CA CYS A 253 -21.52 1.74 28.50
C CYS A 253 -22.95 1.43 29.00
N GLU A 254 -23.94 1.64 28.13
CA GLU A 254 -25.33 1.24 28.37
C GLU A 254 -25.55 -0.27 28.14
N ALA A 255 -26.72 -0.78 28.54
CA ALA A 255 -27.07 -2.19 28.40
C ALA A 255 -27.01 -2.64 26.93
N GLY A 256 -26.21 -3.69 26.65
CA GLY A 256 -26.00 -4.24 25.31
C GLY A 256 -24.77 -3.67 24.56
N ILE A 257 -24.04 -2.73 25.17
CA ILE A 257 -22.80 -2.16 24.65
C ILE A 257 -21.66 -2.43 25.66
N ARG A 258 -20.45 -2.70 25.18
CA ARG A 258 -19.24 -2.96 25.97
C ARG A 258 -18.08 -2.05 25.53
N ASN A 259 -17.12 -1.80 26.41
CA ASN A 259 -15.85 -1.19 26.00
C ASN A 259 -14.99 -2.16 25.17
N PRO A 260 -14.00 -1.65 24.42
CA PRO A 260 -12.99 -2.47 23.76
C PRO A 260 -12.23 -3.37 24.75
N PHE A 261 -11.83 -4.57 24.33
CA PHE A 261 -10.99 -5.47 25.14
C PHE A 261 -9.50 -5.09 25.06
N ALA A 262 -8.68 -5.65 25.94
CA ALA A 262 -7.25 -5.33 26.07
C ALA A 262 -6.47 -5.41 24.74
N GLU A 263 -6.74 -6.41 23.90
CA GLU A 263 -6.11 -6.54 22.57
C GLU A 263 -6.53 -5.40 21.62
N GLU A 264 -7.83 -5.07 21.60
CA GLU A 264 -8.37 -3.96 20.81
C GLU A 264 -7.78 -2.62 21.26
N ILE A 265 -7.60 -2.43 22.57
CA ILE A 265 -7.00 -1.21 23.15
C ILE A 265 -5.51 -1.14 22.83
N MET A 266 -4.79 -2.27 22.89
CA MET A 266 -3.37 -2.33 22.54
C MET A 266 -3.14 -1.99 21.06
N GLN A 267 -3.99 -2.48 20.15
CA GLN A 267 -3.94 -2.11 18.74
C GLN A 267 -4.26 -0.62 18.53
N ALA A 268 -5.24 -0.09 19.26
CA ALA A 268 -5.59 1.32 19.26
C ALA A 268 -4.50 2.23 19.85
N ASP A 269 -3.61 1.73 20.71
CA ASP A 269 -2.40 2.43 21.15
C ASP A 269 -1.30 2.37 20.08
N ARG A 270 -1.10 1.21 19.45
CA ARG A 270 -0.06 1.03 18.40
C ARG A 270 -0.26 1.96 17.21
N GLN A 271 -1.49 2.08 16.72
CA GLN A 271 -1.77 2.77 15.46
C GLN A 271 -1.45 4.28 15.49
N PRO A 272 -1.88 5.08 16.48
CA PRO A 272 -1.47 6.47 16.60
C PRO A 272 0.04 6.63 16.75
N TRP A 273 0.72 5.74 17.49
CA TRP A 273 2.17 5.82 17.65
C TRP A 273 2.95 5.54 16.35
N CYS A 274 2.46 4.64 15.49
CA CYS A 274 3.04 4.45 14.16
C CYS A 274 2.88 5.70 13.29
N GLN A 275 1.70 6.32 13.29
CA GLN A 275 1.46 7.51 12.48
C GLN A 275 2.21 8.75 13.01
N MET A 276 2.33 8.87 14.35
CA MET A 276 3.20 9.89 14.95
C MET A 276 4.67 9.65 14.60
N ALA A 277 5.10 8.38 14.50
CA ALA A 277 6.44 8.04 14.04
C ALA A 277 6.69 8.47 12.59
N ASP A 278 5.71 8.33 11.69
CA ASP A 278 5.86 8.83 10.31
C ASP A 278 6.02 10.35 10.28
N LEU A 279 5.23 11.09 11.07
CA LEU A 279 5.34 12.55 11.18
C LEU A 279 6.71 12.99 11.72
N VAL A 280 7.22 12.31 12.76
CA VAL A 280 8.49 12.66 13.39
C VAL A 280 9.68 12.23 12.51
N ASN A 281 9.68 11.00 12.01
CA ASN A 281 10.82 10.40 11.31
C ASN A 281 10.92 10.86 9.84
N LEU A 282 9.79 11.02 9.14
CA LEU A 282 9.78 11.33 7.69
C LEU A 282 9.51 12.82 7.42
N HIS A 283 8.72 13.46 8.27
CA HIS A 283 8.26 14.84 8.04
C HIS A 283 8.90 15.87 8.98
N GLY A 284 9.83 15.45 9.86
CA GLY A 284 10.61 16.33 10.72
C GLY A 284 9.80 17.03 11.81
N TRP A 285 8.64 16.50 12.19
CA TRP A 285 7.83 17.05 13.29
C TRP A 285 8.49 16.77 14.64
N SER A 286 8.27 17.65 15.62
CA SER A 286 8.57 17.30 17.01
C SER A 286 7.55 16.29 17.54
N LEU A 287 7.95 15.44 18.48
CA LEU A 287 7.03 14.50 19.13
C LEU A 287 5.92 15.24 19.90
N ASP A 288 6.21 16.42 20.45
CA ASP A 288 5.21 17.26 21.11
C ASP A 288 4.13 17.76 20.14
N ASP A 289 4.51 18.17 18.93
CA ASP A 289 3.57 18.60 17.89
C ASP A 289 2.72 17.42 17.39
N ALA A 290 3.35 16.27 17.17
CA ALA A 290 2.66 15.04 16.75
C ALA A 290 1.66 14.54 17.82
N LEU A 291 2.06 14.56 19.10
CA LEU A 291 1.18 14.22 20.22
C LEU A 291 -0.01 15.18 20.31
N THR A 292 0.22 16.48 20.09
CA THR A 292 -0.83 17.51 20.13
C THR A 292 -1.82 17.34 18.99
N GLU A 293 -1.33 17.12 17.77
CA GLU A 293 -2.14 16.83 16.58
C GLU A 293 -3.10 15.65 16.82
N TYR A 294 -2.58 14.53 17.32
CA TYR A 294 -3.36 13.32 17.59
C TYR A 294 -4.27 13.42 18.82
N THR A 295 -3.95 14.31 19.76
CA THR A 295 -4.72 14.49 20.98
C THR A 295 -5.80 15.55 20.83
N GLU A 296 -5.65 16.56 19.97
CA GLU A 296 -6.55 17.73 19.94
C GLU A 296 -7.21 17.96 18.60
N ILE A 297 -6.48 17.75 17.51
CA ILE A 297 -6.93 18.12 16.16
C ILE A 297 -7.61 16.92 15.49
N ARG A 298 -7.00 15.73 15.61
CA ARG A 298 -7.47 14.50 14.97
C ARG A 298 -8.50 13.74 15.80
N GLY A 299 -9.48 13.16 15.09
CA GLY A 299 -10.57 12.36 15.65
C GLY A 299 -10.24 10.87 15.80
N ASP A 300 -9.10 10.42 15.28
CA ASP A 300 -8.72 9.01 15.13
C ASP A 300 -8.80 8.21 16.43
N MET A 301 -8.28 8.77 17.53
CA MET A 301 -8.27 8.11 18.83
C MET A 301 -9.69 7.76 19.33
N ALA A 302 -10.67 8.63 19.07
CA ALA A 302 -12.07 8.38 19.43
C ALA A 302 -12.70 7.28 18.56
N SER A 303 -12.34 7.22 17.30
CA SER A 303 -12.81 6.20 16.35
C SER A 303 -12.28 4.81 16.70
N LEU A 304 -11.01 4.71 17.08
CA LEU A 304 -10.37 3.44 17.43
C LEU A 304 -10.96 2.84 18.73
N LEU A 305 -11.19 3.70 19.73
CA LEU A 305 -11.63 3.31 21.07
C LEU A 305 -13.15 3.31 21.29
N GLN A 306 -13.97 3.39 20.23
CA GLN A 306 -15.44 3.39 20.34
C GLN A 306 -16.01 2.12 21.03
N SER A 307 -17.10 2.24 21.78
CA SER A 307 -17.74 1.06 22.40
C SER A 307 -18.29 0.06 21.35
N ARG A 308 -18.30 -1.23 21.68
CA ARG A 308 -18.73 -2.37 20.83
C ARG A 308 -20.07 -2.94 21.29
N VAL A 309 -20.79 -3.64 20.43
CA VAL A 309 -21.99 -4.38 20.85
C VAL A 309 -21.59 -5.60 21.70
N ALA A 310 -22.28 -5.84 22.81
CA ALA A 310 -22.08 -7.01 23.64
C ALA A 310 -22.60 -8.27 22.92
N VAL A 311 -21.74 -9.27 22.75
CA VAL A 311 -22.13 -10.56 22.15
C VAL A 311 -23.01 -11.34 23.15
N PRO A 312 -24.15 -11.93 22.74
CA PRO A 312 -24.95 -12.76 23.63
C PRO A 312 -24.12 -13.92 24.18
N LYS A 313 -24.17 -14.16 25.49
CA LYS A 313 -23.55 -15.36 26.09
C LYS A 313 -24.17 -16.59 25.43
N LYS A 314 -23.33 -17.48 24.90
CA LYS A 314 -23.78 -18.80 24.41
C LYS A 314 -24.47 -19.51 25.58
N PHE A 315 -25.63 -20.12 25.29
CA PHE A 315 -26.32 -20.98 26.25
C PHE A 315 -25.39 -22.12 26.67
N ASP A 316 -25.16 -22.27 27.96
CA ASP A 316 -24.49 -23.44 28.51
C ASP A 316 -25.38 -24.67 28.29
N ILE A 317 -24.87 -25.65 27.54
CA ILE A 317 -25.51 -26.96 27.41
C ILE A 317 -25.28 -27.69 28.74
N PRO A 318 -26.33 -28.17 29.43
CA PRO A 318 -26.18 -28.91 30.68
C PRO A 318 -25.39 -30.21 30.44
N PRO A 319 -24.54 -30.64 31.39
CA PRO A 319 -23.71 -31.83 31.23
C PRO A 319 -24.57 -33.08 31.40
N GLY A 320 -24.84 -33.78 30.30
CA GLY A 320 -25.54 -35.06 30.39
C GLY A 320 -25.84 -35.69 29.04
N LEU A 321 -24.88 -36.46 28.51
CA LEU A 321 -25.11 -37.80 27.92
C LEU A 321 -23.77 -38.36 27.42
N ARG A 322 -23.08 -39.07 28.34
CA ARG A 322 -22.09 -40.08 27.97
C ARG A 322 -22.84 -41.34 27.52
N ARG A 323 -22.36 -42.01 26.46
CA ARG A 323 -22.33 -43.49 26.35
C ARG A 323 -21.41 -43.95 25.19
N LEU A 324 -20.18 -44.29 25.55
CA LEU A 324 -19.49 -45.60 25.48
C LEU A 324 -19.50 -46.49 24.19
N PRO A 325 -18.52 -47.41 24.07
CA PRO A 325 -17.86 -47.84 22.82
C PRO A 325 -18.07 -49.33 22.44
N GLY A 326 -17.59 -49.72 21.24
CA GLY A 326 -17.45 -51.12 20.75
C GLY A 326 -18.16 -51.31 19.39
N GLY A 327 -17.65 -52.04 18.39
CA GLY A 327 -16.58 -53.03 18.39
C GLY A 327 -16.20 -53.51 16.97
N LYS A 328 -15.42 -54.60 16.99
CA LYS A 328 -14.65 -55.28 15.93
C LYS A 328 -15.41 -55.69 14.65
N GLY A 329 -14.66 -55.79 13.55
CA GLY A 329 -15.02 -56.56 12.35
C GLY A 329 -13.87 -56.77 11.35
N LYS A 330 -13.22 -57.93 11.43
CA LYS A 330 -12.38 -58.64 10.42
C LYS A 330 -12.96 -58.53 8.98
N GLN A 331 -12.25 -58.61 7.84
CA GLN A 331 -11.31 -59.66 7.33
C GLN A 331 -10.83 -59.19 5.92
N LYS A 332 -9.53 -59.25 5.58
CA LYS A 332 -8.78 -60.28 4.78
C LYS A 332 -8.70 -60.05 3.25
N GLY A 333 -7.47 -60.29 2.76
CA GLY A 333 -7.09 -60.64 1.37
C GLY A 333 -6.26 -59.53 0.73
N GLY A 334 -4.93 -59.59 0.61
CA GLY A 334 -4.11 -60.67 0.02
C GLY A 334 -4.21 -60.58 -1.51
N GLY A 335 -3.16 -60.40 -2.31
CA GLY A 335 -1.73 -60.51 -2.06
C GLY A 335 -0.90 -59.88 -3.18
N LYS A 336 0.42 -59.96 -2.97
CA LYS A 336 1.52 -59.54 -3.83
C LYS A 336 1.71 -60.47 -5.04
N GLY A 337 2.32 -59.94 -6.09
CA GLY A 337 3.12 -60.70 -7.08
C GLY A 337 3.27 -59.90 -8.37
N ARG A 338 4.44 -59.30 -8.66
CA ARG A 338 5.52 -59.86 -9.52
C ARG A 338 4.99 -60.15 -10.93
N GLY A 339 5.55 -59.67 -12.04
CA GLY A 339 6.86 -59.21 -12.49
C GLY A 339 6.66 -58.98 -14.01
N ALA A 340 7.42 -58.18 -14.75
CA ALA A 340 8.80 -58.34 -15.19
C ALA A 340 8.80 -57.98 -16.69
N ASN A 341 9.84 -57.26 -17.14
CA ASN A 341 10.45 -57.19 -18.48
C ASN A 341 9.52 -57.21 -19.72
N GLY A 342 9.58 -56.24 -20.62
CA GLY A 342 10.77 -55.73 -21.31
C GLY A 342 10.53 -55.89 -22.81
N GLY A 343 10.91 -54.90 -23.62
CA GLY A 343 10.76 -55.00 -25.08
C GLY A 343 10.97 -53.67 -25.79
N GLN A 344 12.21 -53.43 -26.22
CA GLN A 344 12.55 -52.48 -27.29
C GLN A 344 12.07 -53.04 -28.64
N SER A 345 11.65 -52.17 -29.55
CA SER A 345 12.22 -52.03 -30.92
C SER A 345 11.28 -51.25 -31.83
N GLY A 346 11.84 -50.44 -32.74
CA GLY A 346 11.14 -50.03 -33.96
C GLY A 346 11.37 -48.59 -34.42
N GLN A 347 12.55 -48.32 -35.00
CA GLN A 347 12.79 -47.18 -35.89
C GLN A 347 12.15 -47.42 -37.26
N THR A 348 11.59 -46.36 -37.87
CA THR A 348 11.69 -45.95 -39.30
C THR A 348 11.17 -44.49 -39.34
N GLY A 349 11.75 -43.44 -39.95
CA GLY A 349 12.83 -43.28 -40.90
C GLY A 349 12.33 -42.55 -42.16
N ALA A 350 12.50 -41.21 -42.26
CA ALA A 350 12.57 -40.49 -43.54
C ALA A 350 13.19 -39.08 -43.38
N LYS A 351 14.11 -38.75 -44.31
CA LYS A 351 14.96 -37.55 -44.44
C LYS A 351 14.94 -37.22 -45.96
N TRP A 352 14.79 -35.99 -46.47
CA TRP A 352 15.88 -35.05 -46.81
C TRP A 352 15.41 -33.81 -47.67
N ILE A 353 15.95 -32.60 -47.39
CA ILE A 353 16.59 -31.49 -48.21
C ILE A 353 15.76 -30.82 -49.38
N THR A 354 15.77 -29.52 -49.76
CA THR A 354 16.85 -28.50 -49.93
C THR A 354 16.37 -27.05 -50.29
N LYS A 355 17.08 -26.04 -49.75
CA LYS A 355 17.50 -24.67 -50.21
C LYS A 355 16.67 -23.76 -51.14
N PHE A 356 16.77 -22.44 -50.89
CA PHE A 356 16.96 -21.37 -51.90
C PHE A 356 17.94 -20.28 -51.41
N GLU A 357 18.69 -19.70 -52.35
CA GLU A 357 19.85 -18.79 -52.20
C GLU A 357 19.50 -17.28 -52.19
N ASP A 358 20.41 -16.51 -51.59
CA ASP A 358 20.54 -15.04 -51.59
C ASP A 358 20.89 -14.43 -52.96
N LYS A 359 20.36 -13.24 -53.25
CA LYS A 359 21.08 -12.16 -53.96
C LYS A 359 20.57 -10.77 -53.53
N GLY A 360 21.44 -10.01 -52.87
CA GLY A 360 21.31 -8.57 -52.66
C GLY A 360 22.43 -8.04 -51.77
N ILE A 361 23.40 -7.35 -52.35
CA ILE A 361 24.52 -6.73 -51.63
C ILE A 361 23.96 -5.59 -50.77
N LEU A 362 24.04 -5.75 -49.44
CA LEU A 362 23.76 -4.68 -48.48
C LEU A 362 25.07 -3.93 -48.15
N PRO A 363 25.02 -2.60 -47.90
CA PRO A 363 26.18 -1.81 -47.51
C PRO A 363 26.73 -2.30 -46.16
N ALA A 364 28.03 -2.07 -45.93
CA ALA A 364 28.71 -2.48 -44.71
C ALA A 364 27.92 -2.03 -43.45
N PRO A 365 27.79 -2.90 -42.44
CA PRO A 365 27.03 -2.55 -41.24
C PRO A 365 27.69 -1.35 -40.55
N PRO A 366 26.92 -0.30 -40.19
CA PRO A 366 27.43 0.76 -39.34
C PRO A 366 27.82 0.15 -37.99
N SER A 367 28.85 0.74 -37.37
CA SER A 367 29.42 0.34 -36.08
C SER A 367 28.35 -0.16 -35.10
N VAL A 368 28.50 -1.41 -34.66
CA VAL A 368 27.62 -2.04 -33.66
C VAL A 368 27.62 -1.16 -32.41
N LEU A 369 26.53 -0.42 -32.19
CA LEU A 369 26.28 0.25 -30.92
C LEU A 369 26.13 -0.85 -29.86
N ASP A 370 26.79 -0.68 -28.71
CA ASP A 370 26.62 -1.59 -27.57
C ASP A 370 25.26 -1.31 -26.91
N LEU A 371 24.21 -1.94 -27.45
CA LEU A 371 22.82 -1.75 -27.03
C LEU A 371 22.48 -2.42 -25.70
N SER A 372 23.43 -3.10 -25.05
CA SER A 372 23.25 -3.63 -23.69
C SER A 372 22.96 -2.52 -22.67
N LYS A 373 23.47 -1.30 -22.92
CA LYS A 373 23.34 -0.12 -22.05
C LYS A 373 22.03 0.66 -22.21
N VAL A 374 21.28 0.41 -23.29
CA VAL A 374 20.02 1.12 -23.61
C VAL A 374 18.77 0.32 -23.20
N ARG A 375 18.91 -1.00 -23.00
CA ARG A 375 17.78 -1.89 -22.69
C ARG A 375 17.20 -1.56 -21.32
N GLY A 376 15.97 -1.05 -21.31
CA GLY A 376 15.26 -0.65 -20.09
C GLY A 376 15.74 0.69 -19.53
N ASN A 377 16.38 1.54 -20.35
CA ASN A 377 16.94 2.83 -19.95
C ASN A 377 16.82 3.91 -21.05
N LEU A 378 15.71 3.91 -21.78
CA LEU A 378 15.44 4.82 -22.91
C LEU A 378 14.26 5.75 -22.60
N PHE A 379 14.43 7.05 -22.84
CA PHE A 379 13.35 8.03 -22.84
C PHE A 379 12.81 8.24 -24.26
N LEU A 380 11.52 8.01 -24.46
CA LEU A 380 10.84 8.24 -25.74
C LEU A 380 10.09 9.58 -25.71
N ASP A 381 10.50 10.53 -26.54
CA ASP A 381 9.93 11.89 -26.61
C ASP A 381 9.09 12.05 -27.88
N LEU A 382 7.78 11.86 -27.78
CA LEU A 382 6.81 12.00 -28.88
C LEU A 382 6.35 13.46 -28.97
N PHE A 383 6.40 14.02 -30.17
CA PHE A 383 6.09 15.44 -30.44
C PHE A 383 7.08 16.40 -29.75
N ALA A 384 8.38 16.07 -29.81
CA ALA A 384 9.45 16.78 -29.12
C ALA A 384 9.65 18.25 -29.57
N GLY A 385 9.10 18.64 -30.72
CA GLY A 385 9.32 19.93 -31.36
C GLY A 385 10.74 20.09 -31.91
N HIS A 386 11.00 21.21 -32.57
CA HIS A 386 12.31 21.51 -33.18
C HIS A 386 13.43 21.65 -32.15
N ALA A 387 13.17 22.32 -31.02
CA ALA A 387 14.17 22.59 -29.97
C ALA A 387 14.42 21.39 -29.03
N ARG A 388 13.56 20.36 -29.05
CA ARG A 388 13.69 19.12 -28.25
C ARG A 388 14.08 19.37 -26.77
N PRO A 389 13.41 20.28 -26.03
CA PRO A 389 13.91 20.74 -24.72
C PRO A 389 13.99 19.62 -23.68
N LEU A 390 13.04 18.69 -23.65
CA LEU A 390 13.08 17.54 -22.74
C LEU A 390 14.20 16.57 -23.11
N SER A 391 14.25 16.15 -24.38
CA SER A 391 15.31 15.26 -24.86
C SER A 391 16.71 15.82 -24.62
N SER A 392 16.92 17.12 -24.84
CA SER A 392 18.19 17.79 -24.57
C SER A 392 18.55 17.76 -23.09
N ALA A 393 17.58 17.99 -22.19
CA ALA A 393 17.80 17.94 -20.76
C ALA A 393 18.07 16.51 -20.24
N PHE A 394 17.41 15.48 -20.81
CA PHE A 394 17.68 14.08 -20.49
C PHE A 394 19.08 13.63 -20.94
N LEU A 395 19.50 14.02 -22.15
CA LEU A 395 20.86 13.77 -22.64
C LEU A 395 21.91 14.41 -21.72
N GLN A 396 21.69 15.65 -21.27
CA GLN A 396 22.58 16.32 -20.30
C GLN A 396 22.62 15.60 -18.94
N ALA A 397 21.52 14.96 -18.54
CA ALA A 397 21.43 14.17 -17.32
C ALA A 397 22.00 12.73 -17.46
N GLY A 398 22.56 12.36 -18.61
CA GLY A 398 23.17 11.05 -18.83
C GLY A 398 22.18 9.95 -19.25
N VAL A 399 21.01 10.31 -19.79
CA VAL A 399 19.97 9.36 -20.21
C VAL A 399 19.87 9.31 -21.74
N SER A 400 19.77 8.11 -22.30
CA SER A 400 19.59 7.93 -23.75
C SER A 400 18.16 8.29 -24.17
N VAL A 401 18.00 8.92 -25.33
CA VAL A 401 16.71 9.44 -25.81
C VAL A 401 16.43 8.97 -27.24
N LEU A 402 15.14 8.88 -27.57
CA LEU A 402 14.63 8.79 -28.94
C LEU A 402 13.54 9.85 -29.09
N SER A 403 13.76 10.87 -29.93
CA SER A 403 12.72 11.87 -30.22
C SER A 403 12.05 11.63 -31.55
N VAL A 404 10.73 11.79 -31.58
CA VAL A 404 9.90 11.63 -32.77
C VAL A 404 9.07 12.89 -32.96
N ASP A 405 9.32 13.61 -34.05
CA ASP A 405 8.55 14.79 -34.45
C ASP A 405 8.78 15.09 -35.94
N THR A 406 7.71 15.48 -36.65
CA THR A 406 7.78 15.87 -38.06
C THR A 406 8.56 17.17 -38.29
N MET A 407 8.74 17.99 -37.25
CA MET A 407 9.61 19.18 -37.25
C MET A 407 11.11 18.83 -37.20
N LEU A 408 11.47 17.59 -36.84
CA LEU A 408 12.84 17.10 -36.87
C LEU A 408 13.16 16.46 -38.22
N ALA A 409 12.27 15.58 -38.67
CA ALA A 409 12.35 14.95 -39.99
C ALA A 409 10.93 14.64 -40.48
N SER A 410 10.64 14.92 -41.75
CA SER A 410 9.31 14.66 -42.32
C SER A 410 8.92 13.19 -42.30
N GLU A 411 9.90 12.28 -42.27
CA GLU A 411 9.71 10.84 -42.10
C GLU A 411 9.24 10.40 -40.71
N HIS A 412 9.17 11.30 -39.73
CA HIS A 412 8.69 10.99 -38.37
C HIS A 412 7.16 11.14 -38.24
N ASP A 413 6.40 10.99 -39.32
CA ASP A 413 4.95 11.13 -39.30
C ASP A 413 4.29 9.93 -38.64
N LEU A 414 3.72 10.14 -37.45
CA LEU A 414 2.99 9.11 -36.73
C LEU A 414 1.69 8.67 -37.42
N LEU A 415 1.20 9.40 -38.43
CA LEU A 415 0.08 8.94 -39.27
C LEU A 415 0.50 7.84 -40.26
N ASP A 416 1.79 7.71 -40.54
CA ASP A 416 2.34 6.64 -41.37
C ASP A 416 2.50 5.35 -40.55
N ASP A 417 1.92 4.25 -41.02
CA ASP A 417 2.01 2.93 -40.38
C ASP A 417 3.45 2.41 -40.35
N SER A 418 4.28 2.78 -41.32
CA SER A 418 5.68 2.40 -41.38
C SER A 418 6.52 2.99 -40.24
N VAL A 419 6.04 4.06 -39.61
CA VAL A 419 6.66 4.72 -38.45
C VAL A 419 5.97 4.28 -37.16
N PHE A 420 4.64 4.23 -37.18
CA PHE A 420 3.84 3.89 -36.00
C PHE A 420 4.05 2.44 -35.55
N GLU A 421 4.03 1.46 -36.48
CA GLU A 421 4.17 0.05 -36.09
C GLU A 421 5.52 -0.27 -35.42
N PRO A 422 6.68 0.20 -35.92
CA PRO A 422 7.95 0.01 -35.22
C PRO A 422 7.94 0.64 -33.82
N LEU A 423 7.44 1.87 -33.66
CA LEU A 423 7.34 2.52 -32.36
C LEU A 423 6.43 1.76 -31.39
N LEU A 424 5.35 1.18 -31.91
CA LEU A 424 4.46 0.32 -31.11
C LEU A 424 5.18 -0.94 -30.65
N ARG A 425 5.95 -1.59 -31.54
CA ARG A 425 6.78 -2.76 -31.20
C ARG A 425 7.84 -2.40 -30.16
N LEU A 426 8.50 -1.24 -30.30
CA LEU A 426 9.47 -0.74 -29.33
C LEU A 426 8.81 -0.50 -27.96
N SER A 427 7.64 0.14 -27.94
CA SER A 427 6.87 0.42 -26.72
C SER A 427 6.53 -0.88 -25.97
N PHE A 428 6.08 -1.92 -26.68
CA PHE A 428 5.81 -3.24 -26.11
C PHE A 428 7.07 -4.05 -25.74
N SER A 429 8.23 -3.64 -26.22
CA SER A 429 9.46 -4.40 -26.03
C SER A 429 10.06 -4.26 -24.62
N GLY A 430 9.57 -3.32 -23.81
CA GLY A 430 10.15 -3.02 -22.49
C GLY A 430 11.49 -2.29 -22.56
N ALA A 431 11.92 -1.84 -23.76
CA ALA A 431 13.11 -1.02 -23.92
C ALA A 431 12.91 0.42 -23.45
N VAL A 432 11.67 0.93 -23.50
CA VAL A 432 11.30 2.29 -23.10
C VAL A 432 10.98 2.34 -21.62
N THR A 433 11.75 3.12 -20.86
CA THR A 433 11.56 3.32 -19.42
C THR A 433 10.46 4.34 -19.16
N SER A 434 10.45 5.43 -19.92
CA SER A 434 9.41 6.45 -19.84
C SER A 434 9.15 7.05 -21.21
N ALA A 435 7.86 7.21 -21.56
CA ALA A 435 7.43 7.87 -22.78
C ALA A 435 6.70 9.19 -22.45
N HIS A 436 7.11 10.28 -23.09
CA HIS A 436 6.40 11.55 -23.06
C HIS A 436 5.67 11.76 -24.39
N ALA A 437 4.45 12.30 -24.33
CA ALA A 437 3.77 12.79 -25.52
C ALA A 437 3.14 14.16 -25.28
N SER A 438 3.37 15.08 -26.20
CA SER A 438 2.73 16.39 -26.28
C SER A 438 1.99 16.59 -27.63
N PRO A 439 0.90 15.84 -27.90
CA PRO A 439 0.22 15.91 -29.19
C PRO A 439 -0.24 17.33 -29.54
N PRO A 440 -0.21 17.73 -30.83
CA PRO A 440 -0.55 19.08 -31.25
C PRO A 440 -1.92 19.54 -30.74
N CYS A 441 -1.94 20.56 -29.88
CA CYS A 441 -3.18 21.07 -29.30
C CYS A 441 -4.03 21.89 -30.30
N ARG A 442 -3.59 22.07 -31.55
CA ARG A 442 -4.16 23.03 -32.51
C ARG A 442 -5.66 22.84 -32.70
N GLU A 443 -6.13 21.61 -32.89
CA GLU A 443 -7.56 21.33 -33.07
C GLU A 443 -8.28 21.04 -31.74
N TYR A 444 -7.56 20.72 -30.66
CA TYR A 444 -8.12 20.47 -29.32
C TYR A 444 -8.19 21.70 -28.41
N SER A 445 -7.54 22.80 -28.76
CA SER A 445 -7.47 24.00 -27.91
C SER A 445 -8.80 24.74 -27.83
N ARG A 446 -9.29 24.94 -26.59
CA ARG A 446 -10.47 25.78 -26.34
C ARG A 446 -10.24 27.26 -26.65
N CYS A 447 -8.99 27.70 -26.86
CA CYS A 447 -8.73 29.06 -27.33
C CYS A 447 -9.36 29.36 -28.69
N LYS A 448 -9.60 28.34 -29.54
CA LYS A 448 -10.32 28.52 -30.81
C LYS A 448 -11.80 28.88 -30.66
N LEU A 449 -12.37 28.69 -29.47
CA LEU A 449 -13.75 29.06 -29.16
C LEU A 449 -13.88 30.56 -28.84
N ILE A 450 -12.75 31.24 -28.57
CA ILE A 450 -12.70 32.66 -28.25
C ILE A 450 -12.56 33.46 -29.54
N ARG A 451 -13.30 34.59 -29.63
CA ARG A 451 -13.29 35.48 -30.80
C ARG A 451 -12.63 36.82 -30.45
N PRO A 452 -11.81 37.41 -31.35
CA PRO A 452 -11.49 36.95 -32.70
C PRO A 452 -10.48 35.78 -32.71
N GLY A 453 -10.70 34.80 -33.58
CA GLY A 453 -9.89 33.59 -33.66
C GLY A 453 -10.25 32.74 -34.89
N PRO A 454 -9.43 31.74 -35.25
CA PRO A 454 -9.72 30.84 -36.37
C PRO A 454 -11.01 30.04 -36.09
N LYS A 455 -11.72 29.64 -37.16
CA LYS A 455 -12.96 28.85 -37.07
C LYS A 455 -12.72 27.58 -36.22
N PRO A 456 -13.51 27.34 -35.16
CA PRO A 456 -13.40 26.10 -34.40
C PRO A 456 -13.97 24.95 -35.21
N LEU A 457 -13.17 23.91 -35.43
CA LEU A 457 -13.62 22.71 -36.15
C LEU A 457 -14.30 21.70 -35.22
N ARG A 458 -14.06 21.78 -33.91
CA ARG A 458 -14.67 20.94 -32.87
C ARG A 458 -15.05 21.75 -31.64
N THR A 459 -15.97 21.20 -30.83
CA THR A 459 -16.45 21.76 -29.55
C THR A 459 -16.51 20.66 -28.50
N PRO A 460 -16.60 20.97 -27.18
CA PRO A 460 -16.77 19.94 -26.15
C PRO A 460 -17.97 19.01 -26.39
N GLU A 461 -19.02 19.52 -27.03
CA GLU A 461 -20.24 18.77 -27.37
C GLU A 461 -20.09 17.98 -28.69
N HIS A 462 -19.21 18.43 -29.59
CA HIS A 462 -18.97 17.83 -30.91
C HIS A 462 -17.47 17.59 -31.14
N LEU A 463 -16.89 16.64 -30.41
CA LEU A 463 -15.45 16.30 -30.50
C LEU A 463 -15.05 15.78 -31.88
N ALA A 464 -15.96 15.06 -32.55
CA ALA A 464 -15.77 14.52 -33.91
C ALA A 464 -15.89 15.54 -35.05
N GLY A 465 -16.15 16.80 -34.72
CA GLY A 465 -16.37 17.85 -35.71
C GLY A 465 -17.75 18.49 -35.54
N VAL A 466 -17.82 19.81 -35.66
CA VAL A 466 -19.12 20.52 -35.67
C VAL A 466 -19.92 20.20 -36.94
N PRO A 467 -21.27 20.28 -36.91
CA PRO A 467 -22.06 20.14 -38.13
C PRO A 467 -21.67 21.17 -39.20
N GLY A 468 -21.61 20.75 -40.47
CA GLY A 468 -21.35 21.65 -41.62
C GLY A 468 -19.87 21.93 -41.93
N LEU A 469 -18.96 21.01 -41.56
CA LEU A 469 -17.56 21.07 -42.00
C LEU A 469 -17.41 20.69 -43.47
N SER A 470 -16.46 21.32 -44.15
CA SER A 470 -15.98 20.86 -45.46
C SER A 470 -15.16 19.58 -45.34
N SER A 471 -14.99 18.84 -46.44
CA SER A 471 -14.16 17.61 -46.45
C SER A 471 -12.74 17.85 -45.93
N SER A 472 -12.10 18.95 -46.37
CA SER A 472 -10.75 19.31 -45.90
C SER A 472 -10.68 19.66 -44.40
N GLU A 473 -11.76 20.22 -43.84
CA GLU A 473 -11.84 20.51 -42.41
C GLU A 473 -12.08 19.22 -41.61
N GLN A 474 -12.88 18.30 -42.14
CA GLN A 474 -13.11 16.99 -41.53
C GLN A 474 -11.83 16.14 -41.52
N GLU A 475 -11.09 16.09 -42.63
CA GLU A 475 -9.80 15.40 -42.72
C GLU A 475 -8.80 15.90 -41.65
N ARG A 476 -8.78 17.21 -41.39
CA ARG A 476 -7.95 17.78 -40.31
C ARG A 476 -8.41 17.35 -38.92
N VAL A 477 -9.71 17.24 -38.71
CA VAL A 477 -10.28 16.75 -37.44
C VAL A 477 -9.91 15.29 -37.23
N ASP A 478 -10.05 14.48 -38.28
CA ASP A 478 -9.77 13.04 -38.24
C ASP A 478 -8.27 12.78 -38.08
N ALA A 479 -7.40 13.43 -38.84
CA ALA A 479 -5.94 13.32 -38.70
C ALA A 479 -5.47 13.73 -37.28
N SER A 480 -6.03 14.81 -36.72
CA SER A 480 -5.72 15.23 -35.35
C SER A 480 -6.19 14.21 -34.30
N ARG A 481 -7.30 13.51 -34.54
CA ARG A 481 -7.77 12.43 -33.66
C ARG A 481 -6.84 11.23 -33.77
N THR A 482 -6.55 10.76 -34.97
CA THR A 482 -5.68 9.59 -35.20
C THR A 482 -4.29 9.79 -34.60
N LEU A 483 -3.69 10.98 -34.73
CA LEU A 483 -2.43 11.31 -34.06
C LEU A 483 -2.51 11.17 -32.53
N MET A 484 -3.58 11.68 -31.92
CA MET A 484 -3.81 11.59 -30.48
C MET A 484 -4.02 10.14 -30.05
N GLU A 485 -4.82 9.36 -30.79
CA GLU A 485 -5.10 7.95 -30.49
C GLU A 485 -3.82 7.11 -30.56
N ARG A 486 -3.01 7.30 -31.60
CA ARG A 486 -1.72 6.63 -31.76
C ARG A 486 -0.75 6.99 -30.63
N ALA A 487 -0.68 8.27 -30.25
CA ALA A 487 0.12 8.70 -29.10
C ALA A 487 -0.33 7.98 -27.82
N VAL A 488 -1.63 8.00 -27.52
CA VAL A 488 -2.23 7.31 -26.37
C VAL A 488 -1.94 5.81 -26.40
N GLU A 489 -1.99 5.19 -27.58
CA GLU A 489 -1.69 3.76 -27.75
C GLU A 489 -0.21 3.44 -27.45
N LEU A 490 0.73 4.25 -27.93
CA LEU A 490 2.16 4.12 -27.60
C LEU A 490 2.42 4.29 -26.09
N LEU A 491 1.80 5.29 -25.46
CA LEU A 491 1.92 5.50 -24.01
C LEU A 491 1.34 4.31 -23.23
N HIS A 492 0.18 3.81 -23.65
CA HIS A 492 -0.48 2.67 -23.03
C HIS A 492 0.29 1.36 -23.23
N ALA A 493 1.01 1.22 -24.35
CA ALA A 493 1.87 0.08 -24.66
C ALA A 493 3.20 0.12 -23.90
N THR A 494 3.71 1.32 -23.57
CA THR A 494 4.90 1.55 -22.74
C THR A 494 4.60 1.31 -21.25
N TYR A 495 3.51 1.89 -20.75
CA TYR A 495 2.73 1.31 -19.63
C TYR A 495 2.37 -0.14 -20.02
N LYS A 496 1.80 -1.06 -19.25
CA LYS A 496 1.72 -2.51 -19.63
C LYS A 496 3.06 -3.25 -19.87
N ALA A 497 4.04 -2.70 -20.58
CA ALA A 497 5.33 -3.34 -20.84
C ALA A 497 6.34 -3.18 -19.69
N GLY A 498 6.09 -2.26 -18.77
CA GLY A 498 6.89 -2.04 -17.56
C GLY A 498 7.27 -0.57 -17.33
N GLY A 499 7.15 0.27 -18.36
CA GLY A 499 7.56 1.67 -18.31
C GLY A 499 6.48 2.62 -17.81
N HIS A 500 6.86 3.89 -17.68
CA HIS A 500 5.97 4.99 -17.35
C HIS A 500 5.58 5.83 -18.55
N PHE A 501 4.58 6.69 -18.36
CA PHE A 501 4.27 7.71 -19.34
C PHE A 501 3.97 9.07 -18.72
N SER A 502 4.04 10.08 -19.56
CA SER A 502 3.34 11.34 -19.34
C SER A 502 2.72 11.85 -20.64
N LEU A 503 1.50 12.36 -20.54
CA LEU A 503 0.75 13.00 -21.62
C LEU A 503 0.53 14.45 -21.25
N GLU A 504 0.91 15.37 -22.14
CA GLU A 504 0.79 16.81 -21.94
C GLU A 504 -0.22 17.42 -22.91
N ASN A 505 -1.01 18.35 -22.38
CA ASN A 505 -1.76 19.33 -23.17
C ASN A 505 -2.13 20.53 -22.29
N PRO A 506 -2.57 21.68 -22.85
CA PRO A 506 -3.19 22.74 -22.06
C PRO A 506 -4.27 22.20 -21.11
N ALA A 507 -4.32 22.74 -19.88
CA ALA A 507 -5.20 22.22 -18.83
C ALA A 507 -6.69 22.28 -19.17
N ASN A 508 -7.08 23.18 -20.07
CA ASN A 508 -8.44 23.32 -20.58
C ASN A 508 -8.64 22.66 -21.95
N SER A 509 -7.72 21.83 -22.44
CA SER A 509 -7.82 21.20 -23.75
C SER A 509 -9.04 20.27 -23.86
N MET A 510 -9.65 20.22 -25.05
CA MET A 510 -10.71 19.24 -25.35
C MET A 510 -10.16 17.81 -25.46
N LEU A 511 -8.83 17.64 -25.57
CA LEU A 511 -8.18 16.33 -25.58
C LEU A 511 -8.53 15.50 -24.33
N TRP A 512 -8.66 16.15 -23.17
CA TRP A 512 -9.00 15.48 -21.90
C TRP A 512 -10.42 14.89 -21.89
N LEU A 513 -11.27 15.27 -22.85
CA LEU A 513 -12.64 14.76 -23.00
C LEU A 513 -12.71 13.52 -23.90
N GLU A 514 -11.67 13.23 -24.68
CA GLU A 514 -11.63 12.10 -25.60
C GLU A 514 -11.68 10.77 -24.84
N GLU A 515 -12.44 9.82 -25.37
CA GLU A 515 -12.68 8.52 -24.72
C GLU A 515 -11.38 7.74 -24.55
N ALA A 516 -10.52 7.72 -25.58
CA ALA A 516 -9.22 7.05 -25.54
C ALA A 516 -8.33 7.55 -24.39
N VAL A 517 -8.28 8.87 -24.19
CA VAL A 517 -7.52 9.50 -23.10
C VAL A 517 -8.12 9.10 -21.75
N ARG A 518 -9.43 9.22 -21.58
CA ARG A 518 -10.11 8.86 -20.32
C ARG A 518 -9.90 7.40 -19.94
N ILE A 519 -9.95 6.49 -20.92
CA ILE A 519 -9.68 5.07 -20.73
C ILE A 519 -8.22 4.85 -20.30
N LEU A 520 -7.25 5.53 -20.93
CA LEU A 520 -5.84 5.47 -20.51
C LEU A 520 -5.68 5.91 -19.06
N LEU A 521 -6.21 7.08 -18.68
CA LEU A 521 -6.10 7.61 -17.31
C LEU A 521 -6.71 6.66 -16.27
N GLN A 522 -7.87 6.08 -16.59
CA GLN A 522 -8.54 5.11 -15.72
C GLN A 522 -7.75 3.80 -15.59
N LYS A 523 -7.25 3.26 -16.70
CA LYS A 523 -6.47 2.00 -16.70
C LYS A 523 -5.12 2.15 -16.02
N ALA A 524 -4.52 3.32 -16.13
CA ALA A 524 -3.21 3.61 -15.55
C ALA A 524 -3.28 4.20 -14.13
N ASN A 525 -4.48 4.49 -13.62
CA ASN A 525 -4.68 5.26 -12.40
C ASN A 525 -3.78 6.51 -12.35
N ALA A 526 -3.75 7.24 -13.48
CA ALA A 526 -2.77 8.29 -13.72
C ALA A 526 -3.10 9.56 -12.92
N ASP A 527 -2.06 10.21 -12.39
CA ASP A 527 -2.19 11.52 -11.76
C ASP A 527 -2.27 12.61 -12.83
N VAL A 528 -3.15 13.59 -12.65
CA VAL A 528 -3.26 14.76 -13.54
C VAL A 528 -2.77 16.00 -12.82
N LEU A 529 -1.63 16.52 -13.25
CA LEU A 529 -0.90 17.59 -12.61
C LEU A 529 -1.13 18.90 -13.36
N VAL A 530 -1.54 19.96 -12.65
CA VAL A 530 -1.67 21.30 -13.25
C VAL A 530 -0.43 22.12 -12.98
N VAL A 531 0.13 22.69 -14.04
CA VAL A 531 1.40 23.42 -14.03
C VAL A 531 1.19 24.81 -14.63
N ALA A 532 1.29 25.85 -13.80
CA ALA A 532 1.19 27.25 -14.24
C ALA A 532 2.50 27.76 -14.83
N ALA A 533 2.45 28.44 -15.99
CA ALA A 533 3.63 28.96 -16.67
C ALA A 533 4.47 29.93 -15.84
N CYS A 534 3.81 30.78 -15.05
CA CYS A 534 4.48 31.74 -14.16
C CYS A 534 5.39 31.08 -13.12
N ALA A 535 5.06 29.87 -12.67
CA ALA A 535 5.85 29.15 -11.68
C ALA A 535 7.20 28.67 -12.23
N TYR A 536 7.37 28.69 -13.56
CA TYR A 536 8.58 28.27 -14.28
C TYR A 536 9.21 29.40 -15.09
N GLY A 537 8.91 30.66 -14.72
CA GLY A 537 9.61 31.84 -15.25
C GLY A 537 8.98 32.47 -16.49
N TRP A 538 7.77 32.05 -16.89
CA TRP A 538 7.03 32.65 -18.00
C TRP A 538 5.86 33.50 -17.51
N ASP A 539 5.90 34.81 -17.74
CA ASP A 539 4.83 35.74 -17.35
C ASP A 539 3.65 35.72 -18.36
N ILE A 540 2.98 34.57 -18.47
CA ILE A 540 1.82 34.38 -19.32
C ILE A 540 0.70 33.63 -18.60
N SER A 541 -0.54 33.95 -18.96
CA SER A 541 -1.73 33.26 -18.47
C SER A 541 -1.93 31.91 -19.18
N LYS A 542 -1.02 30.96 -18.93
CA LYS A 542 -1.07 29.58 -19.46
C LYS A 542 -0.93 28.56 -18.34
N ARG A 543 -1.69 27.47 -18.47
CA ARG A 543 -1.61 26.28 -17.60
C ARG A 543 -1.52 25.03 -18.47
N TRP A 544 -0.55 24.19 -18.18
CA TRP A 544 -0.44 22.86 -18.75
C TRP A 544 -1.06 21.84 -17.79
N ALA A 545 -1.55 20.75 -18.34
CA ALA A 545 -1.88 19.56 -17.58
C ALA A 545 -0.96 18.41 -18.03
N PHE A 546 -0.34 17.75 -17.08
CA PHE A 546 0.46 16.54 -17.30
C PHE A 546 -0.28 15.38 -16.67
N ALA A 547 -0.78 14.45 -17.48
CA ALA A 547 -1.26 13.18 -17.00
C ALA A 547 -0.10 12.19 -16.96
N THR A 548 0.18 11.55 -15.84
CA THR A 548 1.34 10.67 -15.69
C THR A 548 1.06 9.46 -14.82
N SER A 549 1.71 8.34 -15.13
CA SER A 549 1.70 7.15 -14.29
C SER A 549 2.74 7.18 -13.17
N PHE A 550 3.66 8.15 -13.14
CA PHE A 550 4.74 8.20 -12.17
C PHE A 550 4.48 9.26 -11.10
N ARG A 551 4.24 8.84 -9.86
CA ARG A 551 3.77 9.73 -8.77
C ARG A 551 4.77 10.82 -8.41
N ASP A 552 6.06 10.55 -8.51
CA ASP A 552 7.11 11.54 -8.18
C ASP A 552 7.09 12.78 -9.09
N MET A 553 6.44 12.67 -10.27
CA MET A 553 6.17 13.82 -11.13
C MET A 553 5.24 14.85 -10.49
N GLN A 554 4.49 14.53 -9.42
CA GLN A 554 3.66 15.49 -8.68
C GLN A 554 4.44 16.72 -8.22
N ARG A 555 5.78 16.63 -8.07
CA ARG A 555 6.68 17.75 -7.76
C ARG A 555 6.63 18.87 -8.81
N LEU A 556 6.16 18.59 -10.02
CA LEU A 556 5.96 19.59 -11.07
C LEU A 556 4.74 20.48 -10.84
N ALA A 557 3.73 19.98 -10.10
CA ALA A 557 2.48 20.68 -9.90
C ALA A 557 2.71 21.99 -9.15
N LYS A 558 2.39 23.10 -9.81
CA LYS A 558 2.46 24.45 -9.23
C LYS A 558 1.32 25.27 -9.78
N ASP A 559 0.50 25.83 -8.89
CA ASP A 559 -0.55 26.78 -9.29
C ASP A 559 -0.04 28.23 -9.23
N CYS A 560 -0.74 29.12 -9.91
CA CYS A 560 -0.49 30.54 -9.85
C CYS A 560 -1.06 31.14 -8.54
N SER A 561 -0.20 31.81 -7.77
CA SER A 561 -0.59 32.52 -6.54
C SER A 561 -0.87 34.02 -6.74
N HIS A 562 -0.72 34.52 -7.97
CA HIS A 562 -0.95 35.93 -8.31
C HIS A 562 -2.45 36.24 -8.50
N ALA A 563 -2.82 37.52 -8.39
CA ALA A 563 -4.19 37.97 -8.58
C ALA A 563 -4.68 37.78 -10.03
N GLU A 564 -5.99 37.67 -10.23
CA GLU A 564 -6.56 37.56 -11.56
C GLU A 564 -6.18 38.77 -12.45
N GLY A 565 -5.78 38.50 -13.69
CA GLY A 565 -5.29 39.54 -14.62
C GLY A 565 -3.82 39.96 -14.43
N SER A 566 -3.08 39.37 -13.48
CA SER A 566 -1.66 39.70 -13.25
C SER A 566 -0.71 39.26 -14.36
N HIS A 567 -1.15 38.34 -15.23
CA HIS A 567 -0.31 37.76 -16.29
C HIS A 567 -0.84 38.11 -17.68
N ARG A 568 0.08 38.20 -18.64
CA ARG A 568 -0.25 38.55 -20.03
C ARG A 568 -1.16 37.47 -20.65
N PRO A 569 -2.32 37.85 -21.22
CA PRO A 569 -3.15 36.90 -21.96
C PRO A 569 -2.46 36.52 -23.26
N VAL A 570 -2.48 35.22 -23.59
CA VAL A 570 -1.94 34.69 -24.86
C VAL A 570 -3.03 34.27 -25.85
N ALA A 571 -4.28 34.18 -25.39
CA ALA A 571 -5.42 33.85 -26.24
C ALA A 571 -5.84 35.07 -27.07
N GLY A 572 -5.98 34.91 -28.39
CA GLY A 572 -6.45 35.96 -29.31
C GLY A 572 -5.43 37.08 -29.61
N VAL A 573 -4.25 37.06 -28.97
CA VAL A 573 -3.18 38.05 -29.20
C VAL A 573 -2.34 37.65 -30.41
N ARG A 574 -2.06 38.62 -31.29
CA ARG A 574 -1.16 38.44 -32.44
C ARG A 574 0.24 38.94 -32.12
N ASP A 575 1.24 38.25 -32.63
CA ASP A 575 2.63 38.69 -32.58
C ASP A 575 2.95 39.69 -33.71
N GLU A 576 4.17 40.24 -33.70
CA GLU A 576 4.67 41.20 -34.70
C GLU A 576 4.76 40.61 -36.12
N SER A 577 4.79 39.27 -36.25
CA SER A 577 4.80 38.54 -37.52
C SER A 577 3.39 38.23 -38.06
N GLY A 578 2.34 38.62 -37.34
CA GLY A 578 0.94 38.35 -37.67
C GLY A 578 0.45 36.96 -37.26
N GLY A 579 1.32 36.13 -36.67
CA GLY A 579 1.01 34.85 -36.02
C GLY A 579 0.28 35.04 -34.69
N TYR A 580 -0.24 33.96 -34.11
CA TYR A 580 -0.87 34.03 -32.78
C TYR A 580 0.19 33.79 -31.71
N ALA A 581 0.26 34.68 -30.70
CA ALA A 581 1.21 34.60 -29.59
C ALA A 581 1.14 33.25 -28.83
N SER A 582 -0.03 32.59 -28.84
CA SER A 582 -0.21 31.25 -28.29
C SER A 582 0.66 30.17 -28.95
N GLN A 583 1.07 30.33 -30.21
CA GLN A 583 1.94 29.37 -30.91
C GLN A 583 3.36 29.36 -30.33
N GLN A 584 3.90 30.52 -29.97
CA GLN A 584 5.23 30.66 -29.37
C GLN A 584 5.31 30.03 -27.97
N THR A 585 4.16 29.75 -27.34
CA THR A 585 4.10 29.10 -26.03
C THR A 585 4.11 27.57 -26.10
N SER A 586 4.21 26.99 -27.31
CA SER A 586 4.09 25.53 -27.50
C SER A 586 5.30 24.76 -26.97
N GLU A 587 6.46 25.40 -26.86
CA GLU A 587 7.67 24.82 -26.29
C GLU A 587 7.70 24.94 -24.76
N PHE A 588 8.38 24.02 -24.08
CA PHE A 588 8.58 24.10 -22.63
C PHE A 588 9.69 25.11 -22.28
N PRO A 589 9.52 25.92 -21.22
CA PRO A 589 10.64 26.69 -20.67
C PRO A 589 11.71 25.73 -20.14
N ALA A 590 12.99 26.10 -20.27
CA ALA A 590 14.12 25.30 -19.78
C ALA A 590 13.97 24.88 -18.31
N LYS A 591 13.50 25.80 -17.45
CA LYS A 591 13.23 25.51 -16.02
C LYS A 591 12.18 24.41 -15.80
N LEU A 592 11.18 24.31 -16.68
CA LEU A 592 10.19 23.23 -16.60
C LEU A 592 10.78 21.91 -17.10
N ALA A 593 11.58 21.95 -18.17
CA ALA A 593 12.29 20.78 -18.67
C ALA A 593 13.27 20.20 -17.63
N GLU A 594 14.06 21.05 -16.97
CA GLU A 594 14.96 20.66 -15.88
C GLU A 594 14.20 20.06 -14.69
N ALA A 595 13.09 20.68 -14.28
CA ALA A 595 12.26 20.16 -13.21
C ALA A 595 11.63 18.81 -13.59
N TYR A 596 11.19 18.67 -14.84
CA TYR A 596 10.66 17.42 -15.38
C TYR A 596 11.71 16.31 -15.30
N VAL A 597 12.91 16.56 -15.82
CA VAL A 597 14.01 15.58 -15.79
C VAL A 597 14.37 15.24 -14.35
N SER A 598 14.49 16.22 -13.46
CA SER A 598 14.79 15.97 -12.04
C SER A 598 13.73 15.09 -11.35
N ALA A 599 12.45 15.22 -11.73
CA ALA A 599 11.39 14.40 -11.20
C ALA A 599 11.41 12.97 -11.78
N ALA A 600 11.75 12.81 -13.06
CA ALA A 600 11.75 11.54 -13.77
C ALA A 600 13.07 10.75 -13.65
N LEU A 601 14.18 11.40 -13.28
CA LEU A 601 15.51 10.82 -13.22
C LEU A 601 15.63 9.54 -12.36
N PRO A 602 14.90 9.36 -11.24
CA PRO A 602 14.93 8.12 -10.48
C PRO A 602 14.53 6.86 -11.25
N LEU A 603 13.86 7.01 -12.40
CA LEU A 603 13.50 5.91 -13.29
C LEU A 603 14.68 5.38 -14.12
N PHE A 604 15.75 6.18 -14.27
CA PHE A 604 16.81 5.93 -15.22
C PHE A 604 18.15 5.63 -14.54
N SER A 605 18.96 4.78 -15.20
CA SER A 605 20.37 4.59 -14.88
C SER A 605 21.21 5.59 -15.69
N THR A 606 21.87 6.53 -15.04
CA THR A 606 22.67 7.54 -15.76
C THR A 606 23.98 6.96 -16.30
N CYS A 607 24.40 7.38 -17.48
CA CYS A 607 25.67 7.00 -18.10
C CYS A 607 26.47 8.22 -18.60
N GLU A 608 27.79 8.08 -18.68
CA GLU A 608 28.68 9.17 -19.14
C GLU A 608 28.51 9.49 -20.64
N ASN A 609 28.06 8.52 -21.44
CA ASN A 609 27.89 8.65 -22.89
C ASN A 609 26.47 8.22 -23.29
N PRO A 610 25.44 9.05 -23.03
CA PRO A 610 24.08 8.76 -23.46
C PRO A 610 23.94 8.83 -24.98
N LEU A 611 23.04 8.02 -25.53
CA LEU A 611 22.80 7.95 -26.96
C LEU A 611 21.57 8.77 -27.36
N ASP A 612 21.72 9.62 -28.38
CA ASP A 612 20.58 10.22 -29.11
C ASP A 612 20.23 9.31 -30.29
N VAL A 613 19.32 8.37 -30.02
CA VAL A 613 19.01 7.28 -30.94
C VAL A 613 18.17 7.80 -32.11
N GLN A 614 18.54 7.40 -33.31
CA GLN A 614 17.80 7.73 -34.52
C GLN A 614 16.69 6.71 -34.79
N LEU A 615 15.59 7.14 -35.41
CA LEU A 615 14.45 6.26 -35.71
C LEU A 615 14.85 5.04 -36.56
N SER A 616 15.82 5.20 -37.48
CA SER A 616 16.37 4.12 -38.31
C SER A 616 17.06 3.00 -37.50
N GLN A 617 17.47 3.28 -36.26
CA GLN A 617 18.15 2.34 -35.37
C GLN A 617 17.17 1.58 -34.46
N LEU A 618 15.85 1.87 -34.53
CA LEU A 618 14.84 1.35 -33.62
C LEU A 618 14.84 -0.19 -33.54
N TYR A 619 14.92 -0.90 -34.67
CA TYR A 619 14.89 -2.36 -34.66
C TYR A 619 16.05 -3.00 -33.91
N GLN A 620 17.18 -2.30 -33.81
CA GLN A 620 18.34 -2.77 -33.07
C GLN A 620 18.07 -2.73 -31.54
N LEU A 621 17.19 -1.82 -31.09
CA LEU A 621 16.82 -1.68 -29.68
C LEU A 621 15.88 -2.77 -29.18
N ILE A 622 15.14 -3.44 -30.08
CA ILE A 622 14.16 -4.46 -29.69
C ILE A 622 14.93 -5.71 -29.22
N PRO A 623 14.84 -6.10 -27.93
CA PRO A 623 15.52 -7.30 -27.44
C PRO A 623 14.96 -8.57 -28.10
N ALA A 624 15.84 -9.49 -28.47
CA ALA A 624 15.47 -10.88 -28.75
C ALA A 624 15.14 -11.57 -27.41
N LYS A 625 13.88 -11.96 -27.23
CA LYS A 625 13.38 -12.53 -25.97
C LYS A 625 13.26 -14.05 -26.07
N GLY A 626 13.85 -14.74 -25.11
CA GLY A 626 13.58 -16.14 -24.82
C GLY A 626 12.15 -16.35 -24.33
N ARG A 627 11.71 -17.62 -24.31
CA ARG A 627 10.34 -18.01 -23.94
C ARG A 627 9.90 -17.58 -22.53
N PHE A 628 10.86 -17.30 -21.66
CA PHE A 628 10.67 -16.88 -20.27
C PHE A 628 11.18 -15.46 -19.99
N ASP A 629 11.66 -14.76 -21.02
CA ASP A 629 12.17 -13.40 -20.87
C ASP A 629 10.99 -12.40 -20.88
N MET A 630 11.05 -11.41 -20.01
CA MET A 630 10.03 -10.35 -19.86
C MET A 630 9.76 -9.65 -21.21
N PRO A 631 8.50 -9.29 -21.55
CA PRO A 631 7.91 -8.07 -21.01
C PRO A 631 6.60 -8.45 -20.37
N PHE A 632 6.60 -8.51 -19.06
CA PHE A 632 5.36 -8.29 -18.35
C PHE A 632 5.62 -7.07 -17.50
N ALA A 633 4.65 -6.17 -17.42
CA ALA A 633 4.37 -5.44 -16.19
C ALA A 633 4.90 -6.23 -14.98
N HIS A 634 5.49 -5.59 -13.97
CA HIS A 634 5.68 -6.28 -12.70
C HIS A 634 4.27 -6.64 -12.20
N GLN A 635 3.81 -7.82 -12.60
CA GLN A 635 2.43 -8.22 -12.45
C GLN A 635 2.19 -8.39 -10.97
N ASP A 636 1.10 -7.82 -10.49
CA ASP A 636 0.54 -8.28 -9.24
C ASP A 636 0.32 -9.81 -9.34
N GLY A 637 0.64 -10.55 -8.28
CA GLY A 637 0.65 -12.01 -8.32
C GLY A 637 2.03 -12.69 -8.34
N ALA A 638 3.11 -11.93 -8.13
CA ALA A 638 4.41 -12.48 -7.70
C ALA A 638 4.47 -12.87 -6.21
N GLY A 639 3.32 -12.87 -5.53
CA GLY A 639 3.29 -12.94 -4.07
C GLY A 639 3.67 -11.62 -3.40
N ILE A 640 3.63 -10.53 -4.17
CA ILE A 640 3.79 -9.15 -3.73
C ILE A 640 2.40 -8.54 -3.68
N TYR A 641 2.08 -7.80 -2.62
CA TYR A 641 0.81 -7.12 -2.50
C TYR A 641 0.64 -6.06 -3.59
N SER A 642 -0.58 -5.91 -4.12
CA SER A 642 -0.85 -4.98 -5.20
C SER A 642 -0.58 -3.53 -4.75
N VAL A 643 0.36 -2.87 -5.41
CA VAL A 643 0.61 -1.43 -5.31
C VAL A 643 0.06 -0.74 -6.56
N PRO A 644 -0.44 0.51 -6.46
CA PRO A 644 -0.89 1.26 -7.63
C PRO A 644 0.23 1.47 -8.66
N ASP A 645 1.49 1.44 -8.20
CA ASP A 645 2.67 1.55 -9.03
C ASP A 645 3.26 0.16 -9.31
N TRP A 646 3.03 -0.35 -10.51
CA TRP A 646 3.44 -1.68 -11.00
C TRP A 646 4.78 -1.63 -11.77
N SER A 647 5.47 -0.49 -11.73
CA SER A 647 6.76 -0.28 -12.39
C SER A 647 7.93 -0.85 -11.60
N PHE A 648 7.80 -0.92 -10.27
CA PHE A 648 8.79 -1.52 -9.39
C PHE A 648 8.10 -2.34 -8.31
N PRO A 649 8.60 -3.55 -8.01
CA PRO A 649 8.22 -4.22 -6.79
C PRO A 649 8.69 -3.35 -5.60
N PRO A 650 7.96 -3.28 -4.47
CA PRO A 650 8.40 -2.52 -3.30
C PRO A 650 9.82 -2.93 -2.90
N ASN A 651 10.66 -1.97 -2.52
CA ASN A 651 12.07 -2.25 -2.20
C ASN A 651 12.22 -3.39 -1.20
N GLY A 652 13.05 -4.38 -1.53
CA GLY A 652 13.31 -5.56 -0.69
C GLY A 652 12.30 -6.70 -0.82
N THR A 653 11.36 -6.64 -1.77
CA THR A 653 10.41 -7.74 -2.01
C THR A 653 10.98 -8.82 -2.92
N VAL A 654 10.66 -10.07 -2.60
CA VAL A 654 11.07 -11.27 -3.34
C VAL A 654 9.82 -11.94 -3.91
N ASP A 655 9.92 -12.44 -5.13
CA ASP A 655 8.85 -13.18 -5.80
C ASP A 655 8.59 -14.53 -5.08
N ARG A 656 7.67 -14.51 -4.12
CA ARG A 656 7.32 -15.69 -3.31
C ARG A 656 6.61 -16.77 -4.12
N LEU A 657 6.00 -16.43 -5.25
CA LEU A 657 5.23 -17.36 -6.09
C LEU A 657 6.00 -17.90 -7.29
N GLN A 658 7.28 -17.56 -7.46
CA GLN A 658 8.08 -17.98 -8.63
C GLN A 658 8.03 -19.49 -8.86
N GLN A 659 8.29 -20.28 -7.82
CA GLN A 659 8.30 -21.75 -7.89
C GLN A 659 6.92 -22.31 -8.25
N VAL A 660 5.86 -21.75 -7.65
CA VAL A 660 4.47 -22.13 -7.92
C VAL A 660 4.13 -21.87 -9.39
N ARG A 661 4.49 -20.69 -9.92
CA ARG A 661 4.24 -20.35 -11.33
C ARG A 661 5.00 -21.27 -12.28
N HIS A 662 6.28 -21.54 -12.04
CA HIS A 662 7.05 -22.49 -12.85
C HIS A 662 6.41 -23.88 -12.87
N ALA A 663 6.02 -24.40 -11.71
CA ALA A 663 5.37 -25.71 -11.60
C ALA A 663 4.02 -25.74 -12.35
N LEU A 664 3.19 -24.71 -12.19
CA LEU A 664 1.90 -24.59 -12.90
C LEU A 664 2.10 -24.51 -14.42
N THR A 665 3.02 -23.67 -14.88
CA THR A 665 3.31 -23.49 -16.31
C THR A 665 3.81 -24.78 -16.94
N GLN A 666 4.74 -25.49 -16.29
CA GLN A 666 5.21 -26.78 -16.75
C GLN A 666 4.07 -27.79 -16.87
N LYS A 667 3.23 -27.89 -15.83
CA LYS A 667 2.05 -28.76 -15.81
C LYS A 667 1.07 -28.45 -16.95
N LEU A 668 0.78 -27.17 -17.19
CA LEU A 668 -0.11 -26.74 -18.26
C LEU A 668 0.44 -27.11 -19.65
N PHE A 669 1.76 -27.04 -19.84
CA PHE A 669 2.39 -27.49 -21.09
C PHE A 669 2.35 -29.01 -21.25
N GLU A 670 2.62 -29.77 -20.19
CA GLU A 670 2.48 -31.24 -20.19
C GLU A 670 1.07 -31.67 -20.57
N LEU A 671 0.05 -30.97 -20.05
CA LEU A 671 -1.36 -31.22 -20.35
C LEU A 671 -1.81 -30.68 -21.72
N LYS A 672 -0.93 -30.01 -22.47
CA LYS A 672 -1.25 -29.29 -23.72
C LYS A 672 -2.44 -28.35 -23.56
N ALA A 673 -2.56 -27.72 -22.39
CA ALA A 673 -3.72 -26.92 -22.01
C ALA A 673 -4.06 -25.79 -23.00
N PRO A 674 -3.10 -25.06 -23.62
CA PRO A 674 -3.43 -24.03 -24.62
C PRO A 674 -4.13 -24.59 -25.86
N ILE A 675 -3.73 -25.78 -26.32
CA ILE A 675 -4.34 -26.44 -27.47
C ILE A 675 -5.76 -26.88 -27.11
N ARG A 676 -5.91 -27.55 -25.96
CA ARG A 676 -7.22 -27.97 -25.43
C ARG A 676 -8.16 -26.79 -25.22
N LEU A 677 -7.68 -25.67 -24.68
CA LEU A 677 -8.49 -24.47 -24.47
C LEU A 677 -8.99 -23.90 -25.80
N ARG A 678 -8.12 -23.83 -26.81
CA ARG A 678 -8.50 -23.36 -28.15
C ARG A 678 -9.58 -24.25 -28.76
N GLU A 679 -9.39 -25.57 -28.70
CA GLU A 679 -10.38 -26.55 -29.20
C GLU A 679 -11.70 -26.44 -28.42
N HIS A 680 -11.64 -26.27 -27.10
CA HIS A 680 -12.80 -26.13 -26.23
C HIS A 680 -13.63 -24.89 -26.55
N VAL A 681 -12.96 -23.74 -26.76
CA VAL A 681 -13.61 -22.48 -27.16
C VAL A 681 -14.20 -22.60 -28.57
N GLN A 682 -13.46 -23.20 -29.51
CA GLN A 682 -13.95 -23.44 -30.88
C GLN A 682 -15.19 -24.35 -30.89
N ALA A 683 -15.20 -25.39 -30.04
CA ALA A 683 -16.31 -26.32 -29.90
C ALA A 683 -17.47 -25.76 -29.07
N LYS A 684 -17.32 -24.59 -28.44
CA LYS A 684 -18.31 -23.99 -27.51
C LYS A 684 -18.79 -24.99 -26.46
N SER A 685 -17.87 -25.78 -25.90
CA SER A 685 -18.22 -26.80 -24.94
C SER A 685 -18.56 -26.19 -23.57
N ASP A 686 -19.61 -26.70 -22.92
CA ASP A 686 -20.01 -26.32 -21.55
C ASP A 686 -19.34 -27.21 -20.48
N SER A 687 -18.54 -28.19 -20.89
CA SER A 687 -17.85 -29.10 -19.96
C SER A 687 -16.63 -28.42 -19.31
N PRO A 688 -16.19 -28.84 -18.11
CA PRO A 688 -14.94 -28.31 -17.54
C PRO A 688 -13.73 -28.66 -18.42
N LEU A 689 -12.82 -27.69 -18.65
CA LEU A 689 -11.59 -27.90 -19.42
C LEU A 689 -10.66 -28.96 -18.79
N PHE A 690 -10.64 -29.01 -17.47
CA PHE A 690 -9.82 -29.92 -16.66
C PHE A 690 -10.70 -30.91 -15.90
N SER A 691 -10.25 -32.17 -15.84
CA SER A 691 -10.83 -33.22 -15.02
C SER A 691 -10.56 -32.98 -13.53
N GLU A 692 -11.33 -33.63 -12.65
CA GLU A 692 -11.11 -33.54 -11.20
C GLU A 692 -9.69 -33.98 -10.77
N GLY A 693 -9.13 -35.02 -11.43
CA GLY A 693 -7.76 -35.47 -11.15
C GLY A 693 -6.69 -34.45 -11.55
N GLU A 694 -6.90 -33.74 -12.67
CA GLU A 694 -6.02 -32.64 -13.09
C GLU A 694 -6.13 -31.45 -12.12
N ILE A 695 -7.35 -31.12 -11.67
CA ILE A 695 -7.59 -30.09 -10.65
C ILE A 695 -6.87 -30.43 -9.34
N GLU A 696 -6.93 -31.68 -8.89
CA GLU A 696 -6.24 -32.11 -7.67
C GLU A 696 -4.72 -32.00 -7.81
N SER A 697 -4.18 -32.25 -9.01
CA SER A 697 -2.75 -32.05 -9.28
C SER A 697 -2.33 -30.57 -9.20
N PHE A 698 -3.20 -29.63 -9.59
CA PHE A 698 -2.94 -28.20 -9.38
C PHE A 698 -3.04 -27.82 -7.90
N ARG A 699 -4.02 -28.37 -7.17
CA ARG A 699 -4.14 -28.16 -5.71
C ARG A 699 -2.94 -28.68 -4.94
N ALA A 700 -2.32 -29.78 -5.38
CA ALA A 700 -1.11 -30.31 -4.76
C ALA A 700 0.05 -29.30 -4.80
N ILE A 701 0.26 -28.62 -5.93
CA ILE A 701 1.30 -27.59 -6.09
C ILE A 701 1.10 -26.46 -5.07
N PHE A 702 -0.12 -25.93 -4.96
CA PHE A 702 -0.44 -24.90 -3.97
C PHE A 702 -0.35 -25.43 -2.53
N SER A 703 -0.78 -26.67 -2.29
CA SER A 703 -0.75 -27.26 -0.95
C SER A 703 0.66 -27.45 -0.43
N GLU A 704 1.58 -27.90 -1.28
CA GLU A 704 3.00 -28.03 -0.96
C GLU A 704 3.60 -26.67 -0.57
N PHE A 705 3.38 -25.65 -1.41
CA PHE A 705 3.83 -24.28 -1.15
C PHE A 705 3.26 -23.71 0.16
N LEU A 706 1.94 -23.83 0.38
CA LEU A 706 1.28 -23.27 1.56
C LEU A 706 1.66 -23.99 2.84
N VAL A 707 1.82 -25.32 2.82
CA VAL A 707 2.28 -26.10 3.97
C VAL A 707 3.73 -25.74 4.31
N ALA A 708 4.60 -25.64 3.31
CA ALA A 708 5.99 -25.23 3.51
C ALA A 708 6.10 -23.83 4.12
N THR A 709 5.24 -22.91 3.70
CA THR A 709 5.29 -21.50 4.14
C THR A 709 4.60 -21.28 5.49
N THR A 710 3.44 -21.91 5.72
CA THR A 710 2.59 -21.61 6.89
C THR A 710 2.62 -22.69 7.98
N GLY A 711 3.20 -23.86 7.71
CA GLY A 711 3.21 -25.02 8.61
C GLY A 711 1.84 -25.67 8.86
N ARG A 712 0.79 -25.27 8.12
CA ARG A 712 -0.60 -25.71 8.31
C ARG A 712 -1.13 -26.42 7.06
N PRO A 713 -1.94 -27.50 7.20
CA PRO A 713 -2.59 -28.14 6.06
C PRO A 713 -3.63 -27.20 5.43
N VAL A 714 -3.80 -27.30 4.11
CA VAL A 714 -4.73 -26.45 3.35
C VAL A 714 -6.15 -27.02 3.37
N ASP A 715 -7.12 -26.17 3.68
CA ASP A 715 -8.56 -26.51 3.65
C ASP A 715 -9.20 -26.02 2.34
N TRP A 716 -9.43 -26.97 1.42
CA TRP A 716 -10.08 -26.75 0.12
C TRP A 716 -11.63 -26.86 0.19
N SER A 717 -12.24 -26.88 1.37
CA SER A 717 -13.70 -26.94 1.50
C SER A 717 -14.38 -25.68 0.98
N VAL A 718 -15.53 -25.89 0.33
CA VAL A 718 -16.42 -24.83 -0.15
C VAL A 718 -17.60 -24.74 0.82
N GLN A 719 -17.83 -23.55 1.38
CA GLN A 719 -18.92 -23.35 2.34
C GLN A 719 -20.27 -23.19 1.61
N PRO A 720 -21.40 -23.59 2.22
CA PRO A 720 -22.73 -23.35 1.64
C PRO A 720 -22.94 -21.87 1.30
N PHE A 721 -23.47 -21.58 0.11
CA PHE A 721 -23.71 -20.22 -0.41
C PHE A 721 -22.47 -19.35 -0.66
N GLN A 722 -21.28 -19.96 -0.65
CA GLN A 722 -20.03 -19.29 -0.99
C GLN A 722 -19.22 -20.19 -1.92
N PRO A 723 -19.23 -19.97 -3.25
CA PRO A 723 -18.73 -20.93 -4.25
C PRO A 723 -17.20 -21.03 -4.32
N TYR A 724 -16.48 -20.52 -3.33
CA TYR A 724 -15.01 -20.40 -3.34
C TYR A 724 -14.40 -21.11 -2.14
N THR A 725 -13.17 -21.59 -2.33
CA THR A 725 -12.32 -22.17 -1.27
C THR A 725 -11.68 -21.05 -0.44
N LEU A 726 -12.50 -20.29 0.28
CA LEU A 726 -12.07 -19.07 0.96
C LEU A 726 -10.95 -19.30 1.98
N LYS A 727 -10.91 -20.47 2.62
CA LYS A 727 -9.88 -20.80 3.60
C LYS A 727 -8.51 -20.98 2.95
N ALA A 728 -8.45 -21.69 1.81
CA ALA A 728 -7.23 -21.81 1.03
C ALA A 728 -6.74 -20.44 0.51
N LEU A 729 -7.66 -19.58 0.07
CA LEU A 729 -7.32 -18.23 -0.39
C LEU A 729 -6.86 -17.33 0.77
N GLN A 730 -7.49 -17.43 1.94
CA GLN A 730 -7.06 -16.72 3.15
C GLN A 730 -5.66 -17.15 3.58
N GLN A 731 -5.39 -18.47 3.58
CA GLN A 731 -4.06 -18.99 3.90
C GLN A 731 -3.00 -18.56 2.88
N LEU A 732 -3.36 -18.45 1.60
CA LEU A 732 -2.50 -17.89 0.57
C LEU A 732 -2.20 -16.42 0.86
N SER A 733 -3.20 -15.61 1.17
CA SER A 733 -3.02 -14.21 1.58
C SER A 733 -2.13 -14.07 2.82
N GLU A 734 -2.30 -14.93 3.83
CA GLU A 734 -1.42 -14.98 5.02
C GLU A 734 0.02 -15.35 4.65
N ALA A 735 0.24 -16.33 3.78
CA ALA A 735 1.56 -16.76 3.31
C ALA A 735 2.29 -15.65 2.52
N LEU A 736 1.51 -14.80 1.84
CA LEU A 736 2.01 -13.67 1.06
C LEU A 736 2.13 -12.37 1.87
N GLU A 737 1.73 -12.37 3.14
CA GLU A 737 1.69 -11.17 3.99
C GLU A 737 0.87 -10.03 3.34
N ASP A 738 -0.26 -10.38 2.73
CA ASP A 738 -1.14 -9.41 2.07
C ASP A 738 -1.67 -8.37 3.09
N PRO A 739 -1.61 -7.06 2.80
CA PRO A 739 -2.09 -6.00 3.69
C PRO A 739 -3.62 -5.98 3.84
N ASP A 740 -4.40 -6.60 2.95
CA ASP A 740 -5.86 -6.70 3.12
C ASP A 740 -6.26 -7.91 4.00
N ASP A 741 -6.20 -7.69 5.31
CA ASP A 741 -6.58 -8.68 6.31
C ASP A 741 -8.10 -8.84 6.49
N THR A 742 -8.92 -7.98 5.86
CA THR A 742 -10.37 -7.92 6.10
C THR A 742 -11.20 -8.64 5.05
N LEU A 743 -10.71 -8.75 3.82
CA LEU A 743 -11.46 -9.27 2.67
C LEU A 743 -12.07 -10.64 2.92
N PHE A 744 -11.27 -11.62 3.37
CA PHE A 744 -11.74 -13.01 3.53
C PHE A 744 -12.76 -13.15 4.65
N ALA A 745 -12.59 -12.44 5.76
CA ALA A 745 -13.57 -12.39 6.84
C ALA A 745 -14.89 -11.77 6.35
N CYS A 746 -14.83 -10.73 5.52
CA CYS A 746 -16.01 -10.13 4.90
C CYS A 746 -16.70 -11.09 3.93
N LEU A 747 -15.97 -11.76 3.05
CA LEU A 747 -16.54 -12.79 2.16
C LEU A 747 -17.19 -13.92 2.96
N GLN A 748 -16.57 -14.38 4.04
CA GLN A 748 -17.15 -15.38 4.96
C GLN A 748 -18.44 -14.88 5.64
N SER A 749 -18.56 -13.57 5.88
CA SER A 749 -19.78 -12.94 6.44
C SER A 749 -20.93 -12.74 5.42
N GLY A 750 -20.69 -13.09 4.15
CA GLY A 750 -21.69 -13.10 3.08
C GLY A 750 -21.62 -11.93 2.10
N TRP A 751 -20.45 -11.33 1.89
CA TRP A 751 -20.21 -10.43 0.74
C TRP A 751 -20.04 -11.24 -0.56
N GLN A 752 -20.40 -10.64 -1.70
CA GLN A 752 -20.25 -11.27 -3.03
C GLN A 752 -19.07 -10.66 -3.78
N LEU A 753 -18.24 -11.52 -4.39
CA LEU A 753 -17.13 -11.09 -5.22
C LEU A 753 -17.55 -10.97 -6.69
N SER A 754 -17.13 -9.91 -7.37
CA SER A 754 -17.33 -9.68 -8.79
C SER A 754 -15.98 -9.61 -9.51
N TYR A 755 -15.56 -10.72 -10.10
CA TYR A 755 -14.27 -10.83 -10.81
C TYR A 755 -14.16 -9.90 -12.01
N ARG A 756 -15.25 -9.70 -12.76
CA ARG A 756 -15.25 -8.84 -13.95
C ARG A 756 -14.84 -7.39 -13.63
N ALA A 757 -15.16 -6.92 -12.43
CA ALA A 757 -14.85 -5.57 -12.00
C ALA A 757 -13.69 -5.53 -10.98
N GLY A 758 -13.28 -6.67 -10.43
CA GLY A 758 -12.35 -6.72 -9.29
C GLY A 758 -12.95 -6.13 -8.00
N THR A 759 -14.27 -6.27 -7.81
CA THR A 759 -15.01 -5.54 -6.74
C THR A 759 -15.79 -6.48 -5.85
N VAL A 760 -15.99 -6.11 -4.59
CA VAL A 760 -16.96 -6.76 -3.70
C VAL A 760 -18.27 -6.00 -3.68
N ARG A 761 -19.39 -6.73 -3.57
CA ARG A 761 -20.74 -6.17 -3.64
C ARG A 761 -21.62 -6.70 -2.53
N VAL A 762 -22.53 -5.86 -2.06
CA VAL A 762 -23.59 -6.27 -1.13
C VAL A 762 -24.56 -7.20 -1.87
N PRO A 763 -24.92 -8.38 -1.32
CA PRO A 763 -25.91 -9.25 -1.92
C PRO A 763 -27.23 -8.54 -2.20
N GLN A 764 -27.88 -8.88 -3.31
CA GLN A 764 -29.15 -8.26 -3.71
C GLN A 764 -30.22 -8.37 -2.61
N SER A 765 -30.34 -9.52 -1.95
CA SER A 765 -31.26 -9.74 -0.83
C SER A 765 -31.03 -8.77 0.34
N LYS A 766 -29.77 -8.45 0.66
CA LYS A 766 -29.43 -7.49 1.71
C LYS A 766 -29.71 -6.05 1.27
N ARG A 767 -29.52 -5.71 -0.01
CA ARG A 767 -29.90 -4.40 -0.58
C ARG A 767 -31.41 -4.18 -0.51
N GLU A 768 -32.20 -5.17 -0.92
CA GLU A 768 -33.66 -5.11 -0.86
C GLU A 768 -34.16 -4.98 0.58
N LYS A 769 -33.57 -5.74 1.51
CA LYS A 769 -33.86 -5.64 2.95
C LYS A 769 -33.53 -4.25 3.50
N LEU A 770 -32.37 -3.69 3.15
CA LEU A 770 -31.99 -2.33 3.57
C LEU A 770 -32.99 -1.30 3.05
N ARG A 771 -33.34 -1.36 1.77
CA ARG A 771 -34.35 -0.47 1.18
C ARG A 771 -35.69 -0.58 1.91
N GLY A 772 -36.13 -1.80 2.22
CA GLY A 772 -37.35 -2.04 3.00
C GLY A 772 -37.30 -1.46 4.42
N LEU A 773 -36.13 -1.43 5.06
CA LEU A 773 -35.94 -0.84 6.38
C LEU A 773 -35.79 0.68 6.35
N LEU A 774 -35.22 1.26 5.28
CA LEU A 774 -35.02 2.70 5.15
C LEU A 774 -36.28 3.44 4.70
N ASN A 775 -37.10 2.84 3.82
CA ASN A 775 -38.32 3.50 3.31
C ASN A 775 -39.25 4.02 4.43
N PRO A 776 -39.56 3.26 5.50
CA PRO A 776 -40.38 3.76 6.60
C PRO A 776 -39.74 4.90 7.39
N LEU A 777 -38.40 4.95 7.47
CA LEU A 777 -37.66 6.01 8.14
C LEU A 777 -37.73 7.33 7.38
N LEU A 778 -37.76 7.28 6.05
CA LEU A 778 -37.84 8.46 5.19
C LEU A 778 -39.24 9.10 5.19
N VAL A 779 -40.30 8.31 5.40
CA VAL A 779 -41.68 8.79 5.31
C VAL A 779 -42.25 9.21 6.67
N ALA A 780 -41.91 8.51 7.77
CA ALA A 780 -42.57 8.70 9.05
C ALA A 780 -41.78 9.59 10.03
N GLY A 781 -42.45 10.61 10.59
CA GLY A 781 -41.88 11.42 11.68
C GLY A 781 -41.76 10.70 13.03
N ARG A 782 -42.47 9.58 13.20
CA ARG A 782 -42.44 8.71 14.39
C ARG A 782 -42.29 7.27 13.94
N VAL A 783 -41.25 6.60 14.42
CA VAL A 783 -40.85 5.25 13.96
C VAL A 783 -40.60 4.34 15.16
N GLU A 784 -40.74 3.03 14.96
CA GLU A 784 -40.40 2.06 16.01
C GLU A 784 -38.91 1.98 16.23
N LEU A 785 -38.48 1.95 17.49
CA LEU A 785 -37.08 1.81 17.89
C LEU A 785 -36.44 0.56 17.24
N LYS A 786 -37.19 -0.54 17.19
CA LYS A 786 -36.75 -1.81 16.58
C LYS A 786 -36.38 -1.65 15.11
N LEU A 787 -37.09 -0.80 14.38
CA LEU A 787 -36.86 -0.58 12.95
C LEU A 787 -35.58 0.23 12.72
N ILE A 788 -35.32 1.27 13.54
CA ILE A 788 -34.04 2.01 13.52
C ILE A 788 -32.88 1.07 13.88
N GLN A 789 -33.02 0.24 14.92
CA GLN A 789 -31.99 -0.72 15.34
C GLN A 789 -31.67 -1.75 14.25
N GLN A 790 -32.69 -2.26 13.55
CA GLN A 790 -32.51 -3.18 12.43
C GLN A 790 -31.80 -2.52 11.24
N ALA A 791 -32.20 -1.30 10.89
CA ALA A 791 -31.55 -0.52 9.83
C ALA A 791 -30.07 -0.25 10.18
N LEU A 792 -29.82 0.19 11.42
CA LEU A 792 -28.47 0.50 11.92
C LEU A 792 -27.58 -0.76 11.95
N GLY A 793 -28.09 -1.90 12.39
CA GLY A 793 -27.34 -3.16 12.37
C GLY A 793 -26.95 -3.59 10.94
N LEU A 794 -27.85 -3.39 9.97
CA LEU A 794 -27.55 -3.69 8.58
C LEU A 794 -26.56 -2.69 7.96
N LEU A 795 -26.67 -1.40 8.29
CA LEU A 795 -25.74 -0.35 7.87
C LEU A 795 -24.34 -0.56 8.48
N GLN A 796 -24.25 -0.99 9.74
CA GLN A 796 -22.98 -1.38 10.37
C GLN A 796 -22.35 -2.58 9.66
N TRP A 797 -23.15 -3.58 9.26
CA TRP A 797 -22.67 -4.72 8.49
C TRP A 797 -22.15 -4.28 7.11
N ILE A 798 -22.85 -3.38 6.42
CA ILE A 798 -22.43 -2.85 5.11
C ILE A 798 -21.16 -1.99 5.22
N THR A 799 -20.97 -1.25 6.31
CA THR A 799 -19.80 -0.40 6.56
C THR A 799 -18.63 -1.15 7.22
N GLN A 800 -18.58 -2.49 7.12
CA GLN A 800 -17.45 -3.28 7.60
C GLN A 800 -16.17 -3.04 6.78
N LEU A 801 -16.30 -2.91 5.46
CA LEU A 801 -15.18 -2.66 4.54
C LEU A 801 -14.79 -1.17 4.47
N HIS A 802 -15.76 -0.26 4.66
CA HIS A 802 -15.53 1.20 4.64
C HIS A 802 -15.81 1.80 6.00
N LYS A 803 -14.88 1.58 6.95
CA LYS A 803 -15.02 2.05 8.35
C LYS A 803 -15.10 3.58 8.43
N GLU A 804 -14.53 4.28 7.45
CA GLU A 804 -14.57 5.74 7.28
C GLU A 804 -15.98 6.31 7.21
N LEU A 805 -16.97 5.51 6.78
CA LEU A 805 -18.37 5.94 6.62
C LEU A 805 -19.17 5.83 7.93
N ARG A 806 -18.63 5.17 8.96
CA ARG A 806 -19.32 4.99 10.25
C ARG A 806 -19.72 6.29 10.96
N PRO A 807 -18.95 7.40 10.88
CA PRO A 807 -19.37 8.68 11.45
C PRO A 807 -20.73 9.17 10.91
N TRP A 808 -21.12 8.77 9.71
CA TRP A 808 -22.43 9.15 9.13
C TRP A 808 -23.61 8.45 9.79
N LEU A 809 -23.37 7.36 10.54
CA LEU A 809 -24.40 6.67 11.30
C LEU A 809 -24.75 7.40 12.62
N SER A 810 -23.97 8.40 13.02
CA SER A 810 -24.14 9.16 14.28
C SER A 810 -25.54 9.74 14.46
N SER A 811 -26.17 10.25 13.40
CA SER A 811 -27.53 10.80 13.43
C SER A 811 -28.57 9.75 13.82
N LEU A 812 -28.43 8.50 13.36
CA LEU A 812 -29.33 7.40 13.71
C LEU A 812 -29.10 6.91 15.15
N TYR A 813 -27.86 6.95 15.64
CA TYR A 813 -27.56 6.69 17.05
C TYR A 813 -28.15 7.76 17.98
N ASP A 814 -28.03 9.03 17.60
CA ASP A 814 -28.66 10.15 18.31
C ASP A 814 -30.18 9.98 18.35
N ASP A 815 -30.81 9.56 17.26
CA ASP A 815 -32.25 9.32 17.20
C ASP A 815 -32.70 8.16 18.10
N ILE A 816 -31.86 7.13 18.28
CA ILE A 816 -32.10 6.05 19.26
C ILE A 816 -32.10 6.60 20.69
N SER A 817 -31.28 7.61 20.99
CA SER A 817 -31.19 8.21 22.32
C SER A 817 -32.30 9.24 22.61
N ARG A 818 -33.14 9.59 21.63
CA ARG A 818 -34.17 10.64 21.72
C ARG A 818 -35.60 10.07 21.79
N PRO A 819 -36.08 9.65 22.97
CA PRO A 819 -37.45 9.19 23.13
C PRO A 819 -38.47 10.33 22.89
N PRO A 820 -39.67 10.01 22.36
CA PRO A 820 -40.71 11.00 22.14
C PRO A 820 -41.27 11.49 23.47
N GLY A 821 -41.55 12.80 23.55
CA GLY A 821 -42.31 13.34 24.68
C GLY A 821 -43.74 12.80 24.68
N THR A 822 -44.16 12.13 25.74
CA THR A 822 -45.54 11.68 25.97
C THR A 822 -46.24 12.61 26.96
N SER A 823 -47.55 12.78 26.81
CA SER A 823 -48.31 13.72 27.63
C SER A 823 -48.78 13.07 28.93
N PHE A 824 -48.38 13.63 30.06
CA PHE A 824 -48.87 13.27 31.40
C PHE A 824 -49.59 14.46 32.00
N SER A 825 -50.49 14.23 32.96
CA SER A 825 -51.16 15.31 33.69
C SER A 825 -50.95 15.18 35.19
N ILE A 826 -50.82 16.31 35.86
CA ILE A 826 -50.79 16.39 37.33
C ILE A 826 -51.75 17.46 37.84
N GLU A 827 -52.26 17.28 39.05
CA GLU A 827 -53.08 18.28 39.72
C GLU A 827 -52.25 19.50 40.13
N PRO A 828 -52.80 20.73 39.99
CA PRO A 828 -52.08 21.97 40.32
C PRO A 828 -51.58 22.02 41.77
N SER A 829 -52.36 21.46 42.71
CA SER A 829 -52.00 21.35 44.13
C SER A 829 -50.73 20.53 44.39
N ARG A 830 -50.38 19.63 43.47
CA ARG A 830 -49.20 18.75 43.56
C ARG A 830 -48.03 19.22 42.70
N TRP A 831 -48.13 20.40 42.08
CA TRP A 831 -47.03 20.96 41.29
C TRP A 831 -45.80 21.29 42.13
N GLY A 832 -46.02 21.80 43.35
CA GLY A 832 -44.93 22.14 44.28
C GLY A 832 -44.11 20.94 44.74
N SER A 833 -44.67 19.73 44.72
CA SER A 833 -43.98 18.49 45.12
C SER A 833 -43.20 17.81 44.00
N LEU A 834 -43.08 18.45 42.82
CA LEU A 834 -42.41 17.89 41.65
C LEU A 834 -40.89 18.10 41.67
N ALA A 835 -40.43 19.24 42.21
CA ALA A 835 -39.01 19.59 42.27
C ALA A 835 -38.13 18.58 43.07
N PRO A 836 -38.58 18.05 44.23
CA PRO A 836 -37.84 17.02 44.97
C PRO A 836 -37.74 15.68 44.23
N CYS A 837 -38.71 15.39 43.35
CA CYS A 837 -38.76 14.14 42.58
C CYS A 837 -37.87 14.17 41.31
N LEU A 838 -37.20 15.30 41.03
CA LEU A 838 -36.37 15.51 39.85
C LEU A 838 -34.88 15.63 40.22
N SER A 839 -34.01 15.11 39.36
CA SER A 839 -32.59 15.43 39.35
C SER A 839 -32.33 16.80 38.73
N ASP A 840 -31.10 17.32 38.82
CA ASP A 840 -30.72 18.60 38.22
C ASP A 840 -30.77 18.58 36.68
N ALA A 841 -30.74 17.39 36.08
CA ALA A 841 -30.94 17.17 34.65
C ALA A 841 -32.42 17.02 34.24
N MET A 842 -33.36 17.35 35.15
CA MET A 842 -34.81 17.22 34.94
C MET A 842 -35.30 15.79 34.71
N VAL A 843 -34.60 14.81 35.30
CA VAL A 843 -34.97 13.38 35.23
C VAL A 843 -35.68 12.97 36.51
N PHE A 844 -36.81 12.27 36.40
CA PHE A 844 -37.55 11.77 37.57
C PHE A 844 -36.74 10.69 38.29
N ILE A 845 -36.31 10.98 39.52
CA ILE A 845 -35.59 10.06 40.42
C ILE A 845 -36.55 9.29 41.33
N SER A 846 -37.75 9.82 41.55
CA SER A 846 -38.83 9.19 42.29
C SER A 846 -40.18 9.55 41.66
N THR A 847 -41.18 8.71 41.88
CA THR A 847 -42.52 8.91 41.32
C THR A 847 -43.31 9.95 42.14
N PRO A 848 -43.82 11.03 41.51
CA PRO A 848 -44.66 12.00 42.21
C PRO A 848 -45.99 11.38 42.68
N ALA A 849 -46.45 11.74 43.88
CA ALA A 849 -47.66 11.18 44.47
C ALA A 849 -48.89 11.38 43.57
N GLY A 850 -49.52 10.28 43.14
CA GLY A 850 -50.72 10.30 42.29
C GLY A 850 -50.47 10.45 40.78
N ALA A 851 -49.23 10.38 40.33
CA ALA A 851 -48.88 10.34 38.91
C ALA A 851 -48.14 9.02 38.57
N ALA A 852 -48.58 8.30 37.53
CA ALA A 852 -47.93 7.07 37.08
C ALA A 852 -46.75 7.36 36.13
N ILE A 853 -45.83 8.23 36.55
CA ILE A 853 -44.67 8.65 35.76
C ILE A 853 -43.53 7.65 35.97
N PRO A 854 -42.95 7.06 34.90
CA PRO A 854 -41.83 6.13 35.04
C PRO A 854 -40.57 6.83 35.56
N VAL A 855 -39.93 6.25 36.57
CA VAL A 855 -38.62 6.70 37.08
C VAL A 855 -37.55 6.55 35.98
N GLY A 856 -36.67 7.54 35.84
CA GLY A 856 -35.70 7.64 34.75
C GLY A 856 -36.19 8.42 33.53
N SER A 857 -37.47 8.82 33.50
CA SER A 857 -38.00 9.68 32.43
C SER A 857 -37.57 11.13 32.60
N LYS A 858 -37.41 11.87 31.48
CA LYS A 858 -37.03 13.28 31.49
C LYS A 858 -38.22 14.21 31.29
N LEU A 859 -38.40 15.20 32.16
CA LEU A 859 -39.39 16.27 31.96
C LEU A 859 -38.87 17.24 30.90
N LEU A 860 -39.62 17.41 29.80
CA LEU A 860 -39.24 18.28 28.69
C LEU A 860 -39.92 19.64 28.77
N SER A 861 -41.23 19.63 28.99
CA SER A 861 -42.04 20.84 29.03
C SER A 861 -43.28 20.65 29.87
N ALA A 862 -43.88 21.75 30.30
CA ALA A 862 -45.20 21.76 30.91
C ALA A 862 -46.04 22.90 30.32
N ARG A 863 -47.28 22.59 29.98
CA ARG A 863 -48.17 23.42 29.15
C ARG A 863 -47.50 23.78 27.82
N HIS A 864 -46.99 24.99 27.71
CA HIS A 864 -46.30 25.53 26.54
C HIS A 864 -44.91 26.10 26.89
N ILE A 865 -44.36 25.73 28.05
CA ILE A 865 -43.07 26.21 28.54
C ILE A 865 -42.08 25.06 28.58
N GLU A 866 -40.96 25.22 27.89
CA GLU A 866 -39.83 24.29 27.94
C GLU A 866 -39.06 24.44 29.26
N LEU A 867 -38.64 23.30 29.81
CA LEU A 867 -38.07 23.23 31.15
C LEU A 867 -36.67 22.63 31.07
N TRP A 868 -35.65 23.42 31.42
CA TRP A 868 -34.25 23.03 31.30
C TRP A 868 -33.59 22.78 32.65
N LYS A 869 -34.04 23.49 33.69
CA LYS A 869 -33.56 23.39 35.07
C LYS A 869 -34.71 23.47 36.07
N LYS A 870 -34.49 23.01 37.31
CA LYS A 870 -35.51 22.98 38.37
C LYS A 870 -36.17 24.35 38.64
N SER A 871 -35.41 25.44 38.55
CA SER A 871 -35.95 26.79 38.72
C SER A 871 -36.98 27.19 37.68
N ASP A 872 -37.00 26.53 36.51
CA ASP A 872 -37.98 26.81 35.46
C ASP A 872 -39.38 26.31 35.82
N LEU A 873 -39.52 25.41 36.80
CA LEU A 873 -40.82 24.94 37.29
C LEU A 873 -41.67 26.09 37.85
N ALA A 874 -41.04 27.12 38.41
CA ALA A 874 -41.71 28.32 38.92
C ALA A 874 -42.27 29.21 37.80
N LYS A 875 -41.79 29.06 36.56
CA LYS A 875 -42.27 29.81 35.39
C LYS A 875 -43.58 29.26 34.84
N VAL A 876 -44.00 28.06 35.27
CA VAL A 876 -45.21 27.40 34.77
C VAL A 876 -46.44 27.99 35.44
N PRO A 877 -47.36 28.65 34.70
CA PRO A 877 -48.53 29.27 35.28
C PRO A 877 -49.49 28.20 35.79
N LEU A 878 -49.82 28.26 37.08
CA LEU A 878 -50.78 27.39 37.72
C LEU A 878 -52.18 27.97 37.61
N THR A 879 -53.13 27.17 37.13
CA THR A 879 -54.56 27.51 37.11
C THR A 879 -55.34 26.40 37.80
N SER A 880 -56.66 26.53 37.93
CA SER A 880 -57.53 25.48 38.48
C SER A 880 -57.58 24.19 37.65
N LYS A 881 -57.06 24.21 36.41
CA LYS A 881 -57.02 23.06 35.49
C LYS A 881 -55.71 22.27 35.65
N ARG A 882 -55.78 20.95 35.42
CA ARG A 882 -54.62 20.04 35.42
C ARG A 882 -53.47 20.57 34.56
N VAL A 883 -52.26 20.39 35.05
CA VAL A 883 -51.05 20.79 34.35
C VAL A 883 -50.60 19.62 33.47
N TRP A 884 -50.64 19.82 32.16
CA TRP A 884 -50.12 18.86 31.19
C TRP A 884 -48.61 19.01 31.05
N MET A 885 -47.90 17.90 31.07
CA MET A 885 -46.45 17.81 30.99
C MET A 885 -46.05 16.90 29.83
N ARG A 886 -44.97 17.24 29.13
CA ARG A 886 -44.32 16.33 28.19
C ARG A 886 -43.14 15.66 28.84
N ILE A 887 -43.20 14.34 28.90
CA ILE A 887 -42.19 13.50 29.54
C ILE A 887 -41.61 12.54 28.51
N ALA A 888 -40.29 12.53 28.38
CA ALA A 888 -39.55 11.63 27.52
C ALA A 888 -39.17 10.36 28.30
N ASP A 889 -39.81 9.24 27.96
CA ASP A 889 -39.52 7.94 28.56
C ASP A 889 -38.50 7.16 27.71
N PRO A 890 -37.28 6.89 28.21
CA PRO A 890 -36.28 6.10 27.50
C PRO A 890 -36.78 4.72 27.04
N GLN A 891 -37.73 4.13 27.77
CA GLN A 891 -38.29 2.81 27.48
C GLN A 891 -39.39 2.84 26.40
N SER A 892 -39.74 4.02 25.88
CA SER A 892 -40.76 4.13 24.84
C SER A 892 -40.43 3.27 23.61
N ARG A 893 -41.44 2.59 23.05
CA ARG A 893 -41.30 1.78 21.82
C ARG A 893 -40.95 2.62 20.58
N PHE A 894 -41.25 3.92 20.60
CA PHE A 894 -41.12 4.79 19.44
C PHE A 894 -39.97 5.78 19.60
N ARG A 895 -39.46 6.30 18.48
CA ARG A 895 -38.50 7.40 18.39
C ARG A 895 -38.99 8.45 17.41
N ARG A 896 -38.54 9.69 17.62
CA ARG A 896 -38.80 10.80 16.69
C ARG A 896 -37.48 11.11 15.98
N LEU A 897 -37.45 10.89 14.67
CA LEU A 897 -36.25 11.13 13.87
C LEU A 897 -35.92 12.63 13.83
N SER A 898 -34.64 12.94 13.91
CA SER A 898 -34.13 14.30 13.76
C SER A 898 -34.43 14.87 12.37
N VAL A 899 -34.23 16.18 12.20
CA VAL A 899 -34.31 16.83 10.88
C VAL A 899 -33.23 16.28 9.95
N LEU A 900 -32.05 15.97 10.48
CA LEU A 900 -30.93 15.41 9.71
C LEU A 900 -31.27 14.03 9.15
N SER A 901 -31.88 13.15 9.95
CA SER A 901 -32.28 11.81 9.52
C SER A 901 -33.51 11.82 8.59
N ARG A 902 -34.23 12.94 8.50
CA ARG A 902 -35.41 13.15 7.63
C ARG A 902 -35.14 14.20 6.56
N TRP A 903 -33.89 14.53 6.30
CA TRP A 903 -33.57 15.57 5.35
C TRP A 903 -33.97 15.11 3.94
N ASP A 904 -34.79 15.92 3.29
CA ASP A 904 -35.38 15.67 1.98
C ASP A 904 -34.46 16.08 0.81
N GLY A 905 -33.27 16.62 1.12
CA GLY A 905 -32.33 17.15 0.13
C GLY A 905 -32.62 18.59 -0.33
N VAL A 906 -33.73 19.18 0.12
CA VAL A 906 -34.22 20.50 -0.35
C VAL A 906 -34.33 21.49 0.81
N SER A 907 -34.73 21.03 1.99
CA SER A 907 -34.91 21.84 3.19
C SER A 907 -33.58 22.45 3.65
N PRO A 908 -33.55 23.70 4.14
CA PRO A 908 -32.31 24.31 4.60
C PRO A 908 -31.75 23.55 5.80
N LEU A 909 -30.50 23.09 5.67
CA LEU A 909 -29.78 22.43 6.76
C LEU A 909 -29.22 23.47 7.74
N PRO A 910 -29.12 23.15 9.04
CA PRO A 910 -28.41 24.02 9.99
C PRO A 910 -26.98 24.28 9.50
N SER A 911 -26.45 25.49 9.71
CA SER A 911 -25.12 25.94 9.22
C SER A 911 -23.97 24.90 9.30
N PRO A 912 -23.82 24.08 10.36
CA PRO A 912 -22.79 23.04 10.43
C PRO A 912 -22.90 21.90 9.38
N TRP A 913 -24.05 21.83 8.70
CA TRP A 913 -24.44 20.75 7.78
C TRP A 913 -24.66 21.28 6.35
N ASN A 914 -24.19 22.48 6.02
CA ASN A 914 -24.33 23.04 4.67
C ASN A 914 -23.64 22.11 3.62
N PRO A 915 -24.37 21.67 2.57
CA PRO A 915 -23.85 20.81 1.50
C PRO A 915 -22.66 21.41 0.74
N ASP A 916 -22.53 22.74 0.67
CA ASP A 916 -21.45 23.41 -0.08
C ASP A 916 -20.06 23.18 0.55
N PHE A 917 -20.02 22.74 1.80
CA PHE A 917 -18.79 22.39 2.52
C PHE A 917 -18.58 20.88 2.64
N ARG A 918 -19.36 20.06 1.92
CA ARG A 918 -19.33 18.59 2.05
C ARG A 918 -19.43 17.87 0.71
N TYR A 919 -18.82 16.70 0.64
CA TYR A 919 -18.85 15.85 -0.55
C TYR A 919 -20.22 15.16 -0.68
N ARG A 920 -20.90 15.31 -1.84
CA ARG A 920 -22.14 14.58 -2.13
C ARG A 920 -21.80 13.16 -2.55
N PHE A 921 -22.39 12.18 -1.85
CA PHE A 921 -22.19 10.77 -2.12
C PHE A 921 -23.55 10.05 -2.07
N THR A 922 -23.96 9.43 -3.17
CA THR A 922 -25.24 8.71 -3.23
C THR A 922 -25.06 7.21 -2.93
N VAL A 923 -26.17 6.54 -2.61
CA VAL A 923 -26.19 5.07 -2.49
C VAL A 923 -25.81 4.39 -3.81
N ALA A 924 -26.05 5.02 -4.97
CA ALA A 924 -25.59 4.51 -6.25
C ALA A 924 -24.07 4.69 -6.42
N ASP A 925 -23.53 5.84 -6.02
CA ASP A 925 -22.08 6.10 -6.03
C ASP A 925 -21.31 5.11 -5.13
N PHE A 926 -21.93 4.66 -4.04
CA PHE A 926 -21.43 3.59 -3.17
C PHE A 926 -21.30 2.24 -3.88
N PHE A 927 -22.20 1.92 -4.82
CA PHE A 927 -22.23 0.61 -5.47
C PHE A 927 -21.51 0.57 -6.82
N ASP A 928 -21.34 1.72 -7.48
CA ASP A 928 -20.76 1.81 -8.82
C ASP A 928 -19.26 2.13 -8.84
N LEU A 929 -18.61 2.33 -7.67
CA LEU A 929 -17.16 2.57 -7.54
C LEU A 929 -16.61 3.68 -8.46
N ARG A 930 -17.48 4.62 -8.86
CA ARG A 930 -17.12 5.73 -9.76
C ARG A 930 -16.20 6.77 -9.13
N HIS A 931 -15.95 6.68 -7.82
CA HIS A 931 -15.23 7.70 -7.07
C HIS A 931 -14.18 7.05 -6.16
N ASP A 932 -12.92 7.37 -6.42
CA ASP A 932 -11.81 7.14 -5.50
C ASP A 932 -11.89 8.22 -4.39
N VAL A 933 -12.01 7.80 -3.14
CA VAL A 933 -12.06 8.68 -1.95
C VAL A 933 -10.68 9.29 -1.66
N ARG A 934 -9.65 8.96 -2.45
CA ARG A 934 -8.28 9.48 -2.32
C ARG A 934 -8.01 10.79 -3.07
N LEU A 935 -8.99 11.33 -3.80
CA LEU A 935 -8.87 12.70 -4.31
C LEU A 935 -8.99 13.67 -3.13
N PHE A 936 -7.85 14.10 -2.59
CA PHE A 936 -7.76 15.40 -1.96
C PHE A 936 -8.30 16.42 -2.97
N PRO A 937 -9.42 17.11 -2.68
CA PRO A 937 -9.90 18.11 -3.62
C PRO A 937 -8.84 19.20 -3.71
N ALA A 938 -8.50 19.58 -4.95
CA ALA A 938 -7.62 20.71 -5.27
C ALA A 938 -8.12 22.07 -4.72
N ASP A 939 -9.27 22.08 -4.06
CA ASP A 939 -9.90 23.23 -3.41
C ASP A 939 -9.92 23.17 -1.87
N ALA A 940 -9.09 22.35 -1.23
CA ALA A 940 -8.82 22.47 0.21
C ALA A 940 -7.96 23.72 0.52
N LYS A 941 -8.47 24.90 0.18
CA LYS A 941 -8.09 26.15 0.83
C LYS A 941 -8.63 26.07 2.26
N LEU A 942 -7.82 25.63 3.22
CA LEU A 942 -7.97 26.10 4.59
C LEU A 942 -7.60 27.59 4.61
N LEU A 943 -8.54 28.43 4.17
CA LEU A 943 -8.52 29.87 4.44
C LEU A 943 -8.95 30.06 5.90
N TRP A 944 -8.00 29.94 6.83
CA TRP A 944 -8.13 30.60 8.12
C TRP A 944 -7.09 31.71 8.19
N LYS A 945 -7.48 32.91 7.73
CA LYS A 945 -6.92 34.13 8.31
C LYS A 945 -7.56 34.28 9.68
N LEU A 946 -6.74 34.22 10.73
CA LEU A 946 -7.17 34.60 12.08
C LEU A 946 -7.74 36.03 12.05
N PRO A 947 -8.91 36.30 12.64
CA PRO A 947 -9.23 37.65 13.09
C PRO A 947 -8.19 38.05 14.15
N ARG A 948 -7.69 39.28 14.08
CA ARG A 948 -7.01 39.91 15.21
C ARG A 948 -7.97 40.07 16.38
#